data_AF-A0A658Z525-F1
#
_entry.id   AF-A0A658Z525-F1
#
_cell.length_a   1.000
_cell.length_b   1.000
_cell.length_c   1.000
_cell.angle_alpha   90.00
_cell.angle_beta   90.00
_cell.angle_gamma   90.00
#
_symmetry.space_group_name_H-M   'P 1'
#
loop_
_entity.id
_entity.type
_entity.pdbx_description
1 polymer ?
#
loop_
_entity_poly.entity_id
_entity_poly.type
_entity_poly.pdbx_seq_one_letter_code
_entity_poly.pdbx_strand_id
1 'polypeptide(L)'
;MGKRRGAADVDKWALYVIGQYCDQSVPDGFGGTEPRITCNAYLTTQRKAWDVLSDFCSAMRCMPVWNGQTLTFVQDRPSDKVWTYNRSNVVMPDDGAPFRYSFSALKDRHNVVEVNWIDPDNGHETATELVEDTQAIVRYGRNVTKMDAFGCTSRGQAHRAGLWLIKTELLETQTVDFSVGAEGLRHVPGDVIEICDDDYAGISTGGRVLAVNSQTRTLTLDREITLPSSGTTLISLVDGNGNPVSVEVQSVTDGVKVKVSRVPDGVAEYSVWGLKLPTLRQRLFRCVSIRENDDGTYAITAVQHVPEKEAIVDNGAHFDGDRRGTVNGVTPPAVQHLTAEVTADSGEYQVLERWDTPKVVKGVSFLLRLTVAADDGSERLVSTARTTETTYRFRQLALGNYSLTVRAVNARGQQGDPASVSFRIAAPAAPVTIELIPGYFQITVVPKLAVYDPTVQFEFWFSEKRIADIRQVETSARYLGTALYWIAASINIRPGHDYYFYVRSVNTVGKSAFVEAVGRASDYAEGYLSFYKGLINKTHLGKELWTQIDNGQLAPDLTEIRTSITNVSNEITQTVNKTLENQSAAIQQIQKVQVDTNNNLNSMWAVKLQQMKDGRLYIAGIGAGIENTPAGMQSQVLLAADRIAMINPANGNTKPMFVGQSDQIFMNDVFLKRLTAPTITSGGNPPAFSLTPGGRLTAKNADISGNVNANSGTLNNVTINKNCRVLGKLSANQIEGDLVKTVGKPFPRDSRAPERWPSGTITVRVYDDQPFDRQIVIPAVAFRGAKHERKNNNIYSSCRLIVKKNGAEIYNRTTLDNTLIYTGVIDMPAGHGHMTLEFSVSAWLVNGWYPTASISDLLVVVMKKATAGITIS
;
A
#
# COMPACT_ATOMS: atom_id res chain seq x y z
N MET A 1 4.47 27.54 -14.17
CA MET A 1 4.90 28.23 -15.42
C MET A 1 4.83 27.41 -16.71
N GLY A 2 4.38 26.14 -16.75
CA GLY A 2 3.91 25.44 -17.99
C GLY A 2 4.86 25.29 -19.20
N LYS A 3 6.04 25.93 -19.19
CA LYS A 3 7.03 25.94 -20.26
C LYS A 3 8.24 25.11 -19.84
N ARG A 4 8.81 24.37 -20.80
CA ARG A 4 10.08 23.65 -20.64
C ARG A 4 11.20 24.67 -20.45
N ARG A 5 11.94 24.55 -19.34
CA ARG A 5 13.13 25.37 -19.06
C ARG A 5 14.39 24.60 -19.47
N GLY A 6 15.33 25.27 -20.11
CA GLY A 6 16.65 24.74 -20.43
C GLY A 6 17.68 25.06 -19.33
N ALA A 7 18.88 24.48 -19.42
CA ALA A 7 19.97 24.75 -18.49
C ALA A 7 20.40 26.23 -18.47
N ALA A 8 20.16 26.98 -19.56
CA ALA A 8 20.42 28.41 -19.64
C ALA A 8 19.41 29.27 -18.88
N ASP A 9 18.23 28.73 -18.57
CA ASP A 9 17.18 29.43 -17.80
C ASP A 9 17.38 29.27 -16.28
N VAL A 10 18.46 28.60 -15.85
CA VAL A 10 18.73 28.23 -14.45
C VAL A 10 20.10 28.76 -14.05
N ASP A 11 20.17 29.41 -12.90
CA ASP A 11 21.41 29.86 -12.30
C ASP A 11 22.17 28.69 -11.67
N LYS A 12 22.99 28.03 -12.50
CA LYS A 12 23.85 26.91 -12.09
C LYS A 12 24.94 27.33 -11.10
N TRP A 13 25.32 28.61 -11.06
CA TRP A 13 26.38 29.09 -10.19
C TRP A 13 25.87 29.24 -8.75
N ALA A 14 24.63 29.69 -8.57
CA ALA A 14 23.97 29.65 -7.27
C ALA A 14 23.92 28.21 -6.71
N LEU A 15 23.52 27.23 -7.54
CA LEU A 15 23.53 25.82 -7.14
C LEU A 15 24.93 25.28 -6.80
N TYR A 16 25.95 25.69 -7.55
CA TYR A 16 27.32 25.31 -7.27
C TYR A 16 27.80 25.82 -5.90
N VAL A 17 27.53 27.09 -5.57
CA VAL A 17 27.87 27.68 -4.27
C VAL A 17 27.12 27.00 -3.12
N ILE A 18 25.85 26.64 -3.34
CA ILE A 18 25.03 25.85 -2.40
C ILE A 18 25.66 24.48 -2.18
N GLY A 19 26.07 23.79 -3.25
CA GLY A 19 26.77 22.51 -3.18
C GLY A 19 28.05 22.59 -2.35
N GLN A 20 28.89 23.61 -2.59
CA GLN A 20 30.10 23.83 -1.79
C GLN A 20 29.81 24.05 -0.30
N TYR A 21 28.68 24.68 0.04
CA TYR A 21 28.25 24.82 1.42
C TYR A 21 27.77 23.48 1.99
N CYS A 22 27.00 22.70 1.25
CA CYS A 22 26.57 21.34 1.65
C CYS A 22 27.75 20.39 1.89
N ASP A 23 28.84 20.53 1.14
CA ASP A 23 30.04 19.68 1.22
C ASP A 23 30.96 20.01 2.42
N GLN A 24 30.71 21.11 3.15
CA GLN A 24 31.50 21.46 4.32
C GLN A 24 31.39 20.39 5.41
N SER A 25 32.51 20.09 6.05
CA SER A 25 32.60 19.09 7.11
C SER A 25 32.03 19.62 8.43
N VAL A 26 31.11 18.86 9.03
CA VAL A 26 30.48 19.16 10.33
C VAL A 26 30.51 17.91 11.23
N PRO A 27 30.37 18.04 12.56
CA PRO A 27 30.31 16.89 13.46
C PRO A 27 29.18 15.92 13.12
N ASP A 28 29.49 14.61 13.11
CA ASP A 28 28.51 13.53 12.88
C ASP A 28 27.72 13.12 14.14
N GLY A 29 28.12 13.66 15.30
CA GLY A 29 27.58 13.34 16.62
C GLY A 29 28.16 12.10 17.30
N PHE A 30 28.97 11.30 16.60
CA PHE A 30 29.68 10.12 17.12
C PHE A 30 31.16 10.37 17.43
N GLY A 31 31.62 11.61 17.26
CA GLY A 31 33.03 12.02 17.44
C GLY A 31 33.82 12.09 16.13
N GLY A 32 33.19 11.81 14.99
CA GLY A 32 33.72 12.02 13.65
C GLY A 32 33.12 13.25 12.97
N THR A 33 33.27 13.30 11.65
CA THR A 33 32.72 14.38 10.82
C THR A 33 32.09 13.82 9.55
N GLU A 34 31.07 14.51 9.04
CA GLU A 34 30.39 14.21 7.79
C GLU A 34 30.14 15.49 6.98
N PRO A 35 29.85 15.42 5.67
CA PRO A 35 29.34 16.58 4.93
C PRO A 35 28.05 17.10 5.58
N ARG A 36 27.85 18.42 5.59
CA ARG A 36 26.69 19.06 6.23
C ARG A 36 25.39 18.46 5.73
N ILE A 37 25.26 18.28 4.42
CA ILE A 37 24.07 17.75 3.75
C ILE A 37 24.51 16.75 2.68
N THR A 38 24.06 15.51 2.80
CA THR A 38 24.11 14.49 1.75
C THR A 38 22.70 14.13 1.32
N CYS A 39 22.50 13.85 0.03
CA CYS A 39 21.19 13.48 -0.51
C CYS A 39 21.31 12.20 -1.34
N ASN A 40 20.75 11.11 -0.83
CA ASN A 40 20.70 9.80 -1.47
C ASN A 40 19.23 9.45 -1.75
N ALA A 41 18.77 9.73 -2.98
CA ALA A 41 17.38 9.52 -3.37
C ALA A 41 17.25 8.79 -4.71
N TYR A 42 16.24 7.91 -4.81
CA TYR A 42 15.83 7.24 -6.04
C TYR A 42 14.41 7.67 -6.44
N LEU A 43 14.24 8.14 -7.67
CA LEU A 43 12.93 8.54 -8.20
C LEU A 43 12.33 7.36 -8.97
N THR A 44 11.47 6.57 -8.30
CA THR A 44 10.87 5.35 -8.87
C THR A 44 9.45 5.54 -9.40
N THR A 45 8.81 6.67 -9.07
CA THR A 45 7.43 6.98 -9.46
C THR A 45 7.35 8.31 -10.19
N GLN A 46 6.36 8.44 -11.08
CA GLN A 46 6.11 9.69 -11.77
C GLN A 46 5.50 10.71 -10.80
N ARG A 47 6.23 11.80 -10.55
CA ARG A 47 5.81 12.92 -9.71
C ARG A 47 5.87 14.23 -10.50
N LYS A 48 5.17 15.27 -10.03
CA LYS A 48 5.32 16.60 -10.61
C LYS A 48 6.75 17.08 -10.38
N ALA A 49 7.38 17.62 -11.41
CA ALA A 49 8.76 18.10 -11.33
C ALA A 49 8.94 19.19 -10.24
N TRP A 50 7.91 20.00 -10.00
CA TRP A 50 7.94 21.03 -8.96
C TRP A 50 8.02 20.43 -7.56
N ASP A 51 7.24 19.38 -7.27
CA ASP A 51 7.25 18.71 -5.97
C ASP A 51 8.63 18.09 -5.70
N VAL A 52 9.22 17.44 -6.72
CA VAL A 52 10.57 16.86 -6.62
C VAL A 52 11.63 17.95 -6.43
N LEU A 53 11.53 19.07 -7.14
CA LEU A 53 12.44 20.21 -6.95
C LEU A 53 12.31 20.77 -5.53
N SER A 54 11.08 20.88 -5.01
CA SER A 54 10.83 21.33 -3.64
C SER A 54 11.45 20.40 -2.60
N ASP A 55 11.42 19.09 -2.82
CA ASP A 55 12.08 18.10 -1.95
C ASP A 55 13.60 18.25 -1.95
N PHE A 56 14.22 18.50 -3.10
CA PHE A 56 15.66 18.77 -3.17
C PHE A 56 16.01 20.09 -2.48
N CYS A 57 15.23 21.13 -2.72
CA CYS A 57 15.41 22.45 -2.12
C CYS A 57 15.26 22.40 -0.59
N SER A 58 14.27 21.66 -0.06
CA SER A 58 14.07 21.49 1.38
C SER A 58 15.25 20.76 2.03
N ALA A 59 15.79 19.72 1.39
CA ALA A 59 16.98 19.01 1.86
C ALA A 59 18.20 19.95 1.98
N MET A 60 18.37 20.88 1.05
CA MET A 60 19.47 21.85 1.01
C MET A 60 19.19 23.15 1.78
N ARG A 61 18.00 23.30 2.39
CA ARG A 61 17.53 24.54 3.03
C ARG A 61 17.54 25.74 2.08
N CYS A 62 17.18 25.52 0.82
CA CYS A 62 17.10 26.58 -0.18
C CYS A 62 15.68 26.74 -0.75
N MET A 63 15.43 27.90 -1.36
CA MET A 63 14.19 28.20 -2.06
C MET A 63 14.48 28.57 -3.52
N PRO A 64 13.69 28.04 -4.47
CA PRO A 64 13.77 28.45 -5.87
C PRO A 64 13.08 29.83 -6.05
N VAL A 65 13.79 30.79 -6.63
CA VAL A 65 13.31 32.17 -6.83
C VAL A 65 13.38 32.53 -8.31
N TRP A 66 12.32 33.16 -8.82
CA TRP A 66 12.31 33.72 -10.17
C TRP A 66 12.68 35.20 -10.11
N ASN A 67 13.85 35.58 -10.61
CA ASN A 67 14.35 36.96 -10.58
C ASN A 67 13.91 37.81 -11.81
N GLY A 68 12.95 37.31 -12.60
CA GLY A 68 12.51 37.95 -13.84
C GLY A 68 13.21 37.44 -15.11
N GLN A 69 14.42 36.87 -15.00
CA GLN A 69 15.20 36.37 -16.14
C GLN A 69 15.50 34.88 -16.04
N THR A 70 16.01 34.43 -14.89
CA THR A 70 16.44 33.06 -14.62
C THR A 70 15.84 32.54 -13.32
N LEU A 71 15.70 31.22 -13.23
CA LEU A 71 15.42 30.54 -11.97
C LEU A 71 16.72 30.46 -11.16
N THR A 72 16.80 31.17 -10.04
CA THR A 72 17.93 31.12 -9.10
C THR A 72 17.53 30.45 -7.79
N PHE A 73 18.49 30.22 -6.91
CA PHE A 73 18.30 29.50 -5.65
C PHE A 73 18.91 30.28 -4.51
N VAL A 74 18.14 30.43 -3.44
CA VAL A 74 18.54 31.17 -2.26
C VAL A 74 18.57 30.20 -1.09
N GLN A 75 19.74 30.01 -0.49
CA GLN A 75 19.93 29.12 0.65
C GLN A 75 19.91 29.91 1.97
N ASP A 76 19.19 29.39 2.97
CA ASP A 76 19.34 29.88 4.35
C ASP A 76 20.67 29.36 4.89
N ARG A 77 21.63 30.28 4.98
CA ARG A 77 23.00 30.08 5.48
C ARG A 77 23.49 31.38 6.14
N PRO A 78 24.61 31.34 6.90
CA PRO A 78 25.22 32.56 7.42
C PRO A 78 25.53 33.54 6.29
N SER A 79 25.01 34.77 6.43
CA SER A 79 25.22 35.86 5.47
C SER A 79 25.42 37.16 6.23
N ASP A 80 26.31 38.00 5.72
CA ASP A 80 26.44 39.37 6.20
C ASP A 80 25.20 40.19 5.83
N LYS A 81 24.92 41.23 6.64
CA LYS A 81 23.85 42.16 6.31
C LYS A 81 24.16 42.92 5.03
N VAL A 82 23.15 43.15 4.21
CA VAL A 82 23.26 43.90 2.94
C VAL A 82 22.88 45.37 3.11
N TRP A 83 22.02 45.70 4.08
CA TRP A 83 21.54 47.07 4.28
C TRP A 83 21.03 47.33 5.70
N THR A 84 20.95 48.60 6.06
CA THR A 84 20.36 49.07 7.33
C THR A 84 19.15 49.96 7.04
N TYR A 85 18.00 49.58 7.60
CA TYR A 85 16.76 50.35 7.59
C TYR A 85 16.54 51.04 8.93
N ASN A 86 16.09 52.29 8.88
CA ASN A 86 15.72 53.10 10.02
C ASN A 86 14.55 54.00 9.62
N ARG A 87 14.04 54.78 10.58
CA ARG A 87 12.90 55.68 10.37
C ARG A 87 13.07 56.65 9.19
N SER A 88 14.31 56.98 8.82
CA SER A 88 14.64 58.00 7.82
C SER A 88 14.77 57.45 6.40
N ASN A 89 14.68 56.14 6.17
CA ASN A 89 14.76 55.51 4.83
C ASN A 89 13.67 54.48 4.56
N VAL A 90 12.56 54.60 5.27
CA VAL A 90 11.33 53.83 5.06
C VAL A 90 10.17 54.81 4.80
N VAL A 91 9.17 54.34 4.06
CA VAL A 91 7.96 55.12 3.77
C VAL A 91 7.15 55.22 5.04
N MET A 92 6.75 56.44 5.39
CA MET A 92 5.91 56.70 6.56
C MET A 92 4.45 56.42 6.26
N PRO A 93 3.81 55.46 6.95
CA PRO A 93 2.37 55.24 6.84
C PRO A 93 1.58 56.30 7.62
N ASP A 94 0.29 56.45 7.28
CA ASP A 94 -0.62 57.42 7.90
C ASP A 94 -0.81 57.21 9.41
N ASP A 95 -0.63 55.97 9.90
CA ASP A 95 -0.70 55.62 11.32
C ASP A 95 0.58 55.94 12.11
N GLY A 96 1.64 56.41 11.42
CA GLY A 96 2.90 56.84 12.01
C GLY A 96 3.84 55.71 12.46
N ALA A 97 3.50 54.44 12.22
CA ALA A 97 4.26 53.27 12.64
C ALA A 97 4.98 52.59 11.44
N PRO A 98 6.24 52.95 11.14
CA PRO A 98 6.92 52.52 9.92
C PRO A 98 7.25 51.02 9.88
N PHE A 99 7.52 50.41 11.03
CA PHE A 99 7.82 48.98 11.16
C PHE A 99 6.70 48.26 11.89
N ARG A 100 6.10 47.26 11.26
CA ARG A 100 5.00 46.46 11.83
C ARG A 100 5.51 45.08 12.19
N TYR A 101 5.57 44.78 13.49
CA TYR A 101 6.02 43.48 13.96
C TYR A 101 4.85 42.55 14.26
N SER A 102 4.99 41.28 13.87
CA SER A 102 4.14 40.19 14.32
C SER A 102 5.00 39.08 14.93
N PHE A 103 4.40 38.28 15.81
CA PHE A 103 5.09 37.21 16.53
C PHE A 103 4.39 35.88 16.27
N SER A 104 5.16 34.81 16.07
CA SER A 104 4.61 33.45 16.06
C SER A 104 3.96 33.13 17.41
N ALA A 105 2.79 32.51 17.43
CA ALA A 105 2.15 32.18 18.70
C ALA A 105 2.92 31.06 19.41
N LEU A 106 2.95 31.09 20.75
CA LEU A 106 3.69 30.08 21.53
C LEU A 106 3.24 28.64 21.24
N LYS A 107 1.94 28.44 21.00
CA LYS A 107 1.34 27.14 20.64
C LYS A 107 1.83 26.58 19.30
N ASP A 108 2.30 27.45 18.41
CA ASP A 108 2.77 27.09 17.07
C ASP A 108 4.27 26.80 17.07
N ARG A 109 4.95 26.93 18.22
CA ARG A 109 6.39 26.67 18.40
C ARG A 109 6.59 25.28 19.01
N HIS A 110 7.04 24.34 18.20
CA HIS A 110 7.39 22.99 18.58
C HIS A 110 8.76 22.98 19.26
N ASN A 111 8.89 22.10 20.25
CA ASN A 111 10.15 21.88 20.97
C ASN A 111 10.58 20.41 20.92
N VAL A 112 9.83 19.59 20.18
CA VAL A 112 10.14 18.20 19.88
C VAL A 112 9.83 17.92 18.42
N VAL A 113 10.73 17.19 17.77
CA VAL A 113 10.61 16.73 16.40
C VAL A 113 10.90 15.25 16.31
N GLU A 114 10.03 14.52 15.62
CA GLU A 114 10.29 13.17 15.13
C GLU A 114 10.74 13.26 13.66
N VAL A 115 12.03 13.05 13.40
CA VAL A 115 12.61 13.08 12.06
C VAL A 115 12.66 11.69 11.47
N ASN A 116 11.91 11.45 10.42
CA ASN A 116 12.05 10.23 9.63
C ASN A 116 13.21 10.36 8.65
N TRP A 117 14.07 9.35 8.61
CA TRP A 117 15.22 9.25 7.72
C TRP A 117 15.43 7.79 7.31
N ILE A 118 16.23 7.55 6.26
CA ILE A 118 16.46 6.20 5.75
C ILE A 118 17.73 5.63 6.38
N ASP A 119 17.61 4.57 7.18
CA ASP A 119 18.73 3.99 7.91
C ASP A 119 19.45 2.90 7.09
N PRO A 120 20.69 3.16 6.59
CA PRO A 120 21.44 2.16 5.82
C PRO A 120 21.81 0.92 6.65
N ASP A 121 22.02 1.07 7.96
CA ASP A 121 22.36 -0.05 8.85
C ASP A 121 21.12 -0.94 9.13
N ASN A 122 19.91 -0.41 8.91
CA ASN A 122 18.63 -1.13 9.00
C ASN A 122 18.08 -1.56 7.61
N GLY A 123 18.96 -1.78 6.63
CA GLY A 123 18.55 -2.23 5.30
C GLY A 123 17.78 -1.18 4.49
N HIS A 124 18.09 0.11 4.70
CA HIS A 124 17.44 1.26 4.05
C HIS A 124 15.95 1.42 4.36
N GLU A 125 15.53 0.99 5.55
CA GLU A 125 14.19 1.23 6.06
C GLU A 125 14.09 2.61 6.72
N THR A 126 12.86 3.14 6.80
CA THR A 126 12.61 4.39 7.52
C THR A 126 12.83 4.20 9.02
N ALA A 127 13.74 4.98 9.59
CA ALA A 127 13.95 5.14 11.03
C ALA A 127 13.53 6.54 11.48
N THR A 128 13.20 6.69 12.77
CA THR A 128 12.79 7.98 13.34
C THR A 128 13.80 8.41 14.39
N GLU A 129 14.48 9.53 14.16
CA GLU A 129 15.32 10.22 15.14
C GLU A 129 14.47 11.22 15.94
N LEU A 130 14.53 11.14 17.27
CA LEU A 130 13.83 12.06 18.16
C LEU A 130 14.76 13.21 18.55
N VAL A 131 14.36 14.45 18.25
CA VAL A 131 15.10 15.67 18.59
C VAL A 131 14.28 16.50 19.55
N GLU A 132 14.85 16.86 20.70
CA GLU A 132 14.14 17.56 21.79
C GLU A 132 14.95 18.74 22.32
N ASP A 133 14.28 19.88 22.54
CA ASP A 133 14.84 20.99 23.32
C ASP A 133 14.34 20.90 24.76
N THR A 134 15.15 20.28 25.62
CA THR A 134 14.78 20.00 27.02
C THR A 134 14.48 21.27 27.82
N GLN A 135 15.16 22.38 27.53
CA GLN A 135 14.92 23.65 28.23
C GLN A 135 13.57 24.24 27.84
N ALA A 136 13.24 24.22 26.54
CA ALA A 136 11.95 24.67 26.05
C ALA A 136 10.81 23.77 26.53
N ILE A 137 11.01 22.45 26.61
CA ILE A 137 10.02 21.51 27.17
C ILE A 137 9.74 21.83 28.64
N VAL A 138 10.77 22.05 29.46
CA VAL A 138 10.60 22.40 30.89
C VAL A 138 9.82 23.71 31.05
N ARG A 139 10.04 24.68 30.16
CA ARG A 139 9.43 26.00 30.25
C ARG A 139 8.01 26.09 29.70
N TYR A 140 7.72 25.37 28.61
CA TYR A 140 6.49 25.54 27.83
C TYR A 140 5.63 24.27 27.70
N GLY A 141 6.09 23.14 28.24
CA GLY A 141 5.47 21.83 28.02
C GLY A 141 5.86 21.24 26.66
N ARG A 142 5.64 19.93 26.49
CA ARG A 142 6.06 19.20 25.27
C ARG A 142 5.12 19.48 24.10
N ASN A 143 5.67 19.96 22.98
CA ASN A 143 4.95 20.24 21.73
C ASN A 143 5.68 19.58 20.55
N VAL A 144 5.04 18.59 19.92
CA VAL A 144 5.66 17.63 19.00
C VAL A 144 5.22 17.90 17.57
N THR A 145 6.16 17.91 16.64
CA THR A 145 5.89 17.81 15.20
C THR A 145 6.69 16.67 14.56
N LYS A 146 6.33 16.31 13.33
CA LYS A 146 6.99 15.26 12.55
C LYS A 146 7.52 15.85 11.25
N MET A 147 8.67 15.36 10.81
CA MET A 147 9.24 15.76 9.53
C MET A 147 9.91 14.58 8.83
N ASP A 148 9.88 14.60 7.51
CA ASP A 148 10.61 13.64 6.68
C ASP A 148 11.88 14.32 6.14
N ALA A 149 13.04 13.75 6.44
CA ALA A 149 14.31 14.22 5.92
C ALA A 149 14.57 13.57 4.54
N PHE A 150 14.14 14.24 3.47
CA PHE A 150 14.26 13.74 2.11
C PHE A 150 15.72 13.42 1.73
N GLY A 151 15.95 12.20 1.23
CA GLY A 151 17.28 11.72 0.83
C GLY A 151 18.29 11.58 1.97
N CYS A 152 17.87 11.75 3.23
CA CYS A 152 18.76 11.67 4.39
C CYS A 152 19.06 10.22 4.75
N THR A 153 20.34 9.88 4.78
CA THR A 153 20.84 8.54 5.17
C THR A 153 21.83 8.57 6.34
N SER A 154 21.89 9.69 7.05
CA SER A 154 22.73 9.86 8.24
C SER A 154 21.87 10.28 9.43
N ARG A 155 22.10 9.62 10.57
CA ARG A 155 21.46 10.00 11.83
C ARG A 155 21.89 11.39 12.29
N GLY A 156 23.16 11.75 12.12
CA GLY A 156 23.68 13.09 12.46
C GLY A 156 22.99 14.17 11.65
N GLN A 157 22.88 13.98 10.33
CA GLN A 157 22.14 14.88 9.45
C GLN A 157 20.65 14.96 9.81
N ALA A 158 19.99 13.83 10.11
CA ALA A 158 18.59 13.81 10.56
C ALA A 158 18.42 14.62 11.85
N HIS A 159 19.31 14.46 12.82
CA HIS A 159 19.29 15.21 14.07
C HIS A 159 19.47 16.72 13.83
N ARG A 160 20.45 17.12 13.00
CA ARG A 160 20.64 18.53 12.61
C ARG A 160 19.43 19.10 11.87
N ALA A 161 18.76 18.32 11.05
CA ALA A 161 17.55 18.74 10.36
C ALA A 161 16.39 18.99 11.35
N GLY A 162 16.26 18.17 12.39
CA GLY A 162 15.27 18.40 13.44
C GLY A 162 15.61 19.60 14.35
N LEU A 163 16.89 19.76 14.69
CA LEU A 163 17.37 20.94 15.42
C LEU A 163 17.12 22.22 14.63
N TRP A 164 17.33 22.19 13.30
CA TRP A 164 17.06 23.32 12.43
C TRP A 164 15.62 23.80 12.55
N LEU A 165 14.64 22.89 12.51
CA LEU A 165 13.23 23.22 12.64
C LEU A 165 12.94 23.84 14.01
N ILE A 166 13.29 23.16 15.10
CA ILE A 166 13.01 23.62 16.47
C ILE A 166 13.70 24.96 16.75
N LYS A 167 14.98 25.12 16.38
CA LYS A 167 15.73 26.35 16.64
C LYS A 167 15.23 27.51 15.80
N THR A 168 14.76 27.28 14.58
CA THR A 168 14.08 28.32 13.79
C THR A 168 12.81 28.80 14.52
N GLU A 169 11.94 27.89 14.95
CA GLU A 169 10.70 28.27 15.64
C GLU A 169 10.92 28.92 17.02
N LEU A 170 11.99 28.57 17.73
CA LEU A 170 12.30 29.12 19.05
C LEU A 170 13.11 30.42 19.03
N LEU A 171 13.98 30.62 18.02
CA LEU A 171 14.88 31.78 17.95
C LEU A 171 14.39 32.87 17.00
N GLU A 172 13.72 32.51 15.91
CA GLU A 172 13.33 33.41 14.81
C GLU A 172 11.80 33.68 14.85
N THR A 173 11.37 34.33 15.93
CA THR A 173 9.94 34.39 16.30
C THR A 173 9.18 35.59 15.75
N GLN A 174 9.87 36.54 15.11
CA GLN A 174 9.31 37.82 14.70
C GLN A 174 9.30 37.96 13.18
N THR A 175 8.23 38.53 12.64
CA THR A 175 8.16 39.00 11.26
C THR A 175 7.97 40.51 11.29
N VAL A 176 8.63 41.23 10.39
CA VAL A 176 8.50 42.67 10.22
C VAL A 176 8.04 43.01 8.82
N ASP A 177 7.06 43.89 8.73
CA ASP A 177 6.52 44.45 7.49
C ASP A 177 6.75 45.96 7.47
N PHE A 178 7.28 46.47 6.36
CA PHE A 178 7.49 47.91 6.14
C PHE A 178 7.55 48.22 4.63
N SER A 179 7.37 49.50 4.27
CA SER A 179 7.47 49.95 2.88
C SER A 179 8.70 50.83 2.67
N VAL A 180 9.31 50.74 1.50
CA VAL A 180 10.49 51.53 1.09
C VAL A 180 10.27 52.14 -0.28
N GLY A 181 11.10 53.14 -0.64
CA GLY A 181 11.12 53.68 -2.00
C GLY A 181 11.84 52.75 -2.97
N ALA A 182 12.53 53.33 -3.95
CA ALA A 182 13.31 52.58 -4.94
C ALA A 182 14.44 51.73 -4.33
N GLU A 183 14.78 51.93 -3.06
CA GLU A 183 15.70 51.06 -2.31
C GLU A 183 15.24 49.61 -2.25
N GLY A 184 13.94 49.33 -2.40
CA GLY A 184 13.40 47.97 -2.45
C GLY A 184 13.95 47.13 -3.60
N LEU A 185 14.32 47.77 -4.73
CA LEU A 185 14.92 47.11 -5.89
C LEU A 185 16.33 46.56 -5.65
N ARG A 186 16.95 46.92 -4.52
CA ARG A 186 18.29 46.43 -4.15
C ARG A 186 18.25 45.03 -3.58
N HIS A 187 17.10 44.59 -3.07
CA HIS A 187 16.99 43.35 -2.33
C HIS A 187 16.51 42.21 -3.21
N VAL A 188 16.88 41.00 -2.81
CA VAL A 188 16.27 39.75 -3.24
C VAL A 188 15.81 38.98 -1.99
N PRO A 189 14.80 38.10 -2.11
CA PRO A 189 14.47 37.17 -1.03
C PRO A 189 15.74 36.43 -0.58
N GLY A 190 15.95 36.32 0.74
CA GLY A 190 17.15 35.78 1.35
C GLY A 190 18.13 36.79 1.92
N ASP A 191 18.07 38.06 1.50
CA ASP A 191 18.96 39.10 1.99
C ASP A 191 18.78 39.35 3.49
N VAL A 192 19.89 39.50 4.22
CA VAL A 192 19.86 39.86 5.63
C VAL A 192 19.90 41.38 5.74
N ILE A 193 18.88 41.97 6.34
CA ILE A 193 18.78 43.41 6.59
C ILE A 193 18.82 43.69 8.08
N GLU A 194 19.41 44.81 8.47
CA GLU A 194 19.39 45.30 9.84
C GLU A 194 18.31 46.37 9.99
N ILE A 195 17.55 46.31 11.08
CA ILE A 195 16.56 47.34 11.42
C ILE A 195 17.00 48.09 12.69
N CYS A 196 17.27 49.38 12.52
CA CYS A 196 17.53 50.33 13.60
C CYS A 196 16.23 51.09 13.87
N ASP A 197 15.41 50.52 14.74
CA ASP A 197 14.10 51.04 15.12
C ASP A 197 14.17 51.73 16.48
N ASP A 198 14.10 53.06 16.45
CA ASP A 198 14.15 53.93 17.63
C ASP A 198 12.98 53.66 18.59
N ASP A 199 11.79 53.36 18.08
CA ASP A 199 10.59 53.12 18.90
C ASP A 199 10.71 51.79 19.66
N TYR A 200 11.37 50.79 19.06
CA TYR A 200 11.68 49.54 19.73
C TYR A 200 12.86 49.66 20.70
N ALA A 201 13.90 50.40 20.33
CA ALA A 201 15.10 50.55 21.15
C ALA A 201 14.89 51.50 22.34
N GLY A 202 13.91 52.42 22.27
CA GLY A 202 13.68 53.46 23.27
C GLY A 202 14.74 54.56 23.29
N ILE A 203 15.69 54.53 22.35
CA ILE A 203 16.80 55.46 22.18
C ILE A 203 17.05 55.65 20.67
N SER A 204 17.72 56.74 20.30
CA SER A 204 18.03 56.96 18.89
C SER A 204 19.17 56.05 18.42
N THR A 205 18.85 55.18 17.47
CA THR A 205 19.73 54.14 16.92
C THR A 205 19.91 54.24 15.42
N GLY A 206 19.16 55.09 14.71
CA GLY A 206 19.37 55.31 13.28
C GLY A 206 18.95 56.69 12.81
N GLY A 207 19.50 57.12 11.68
CA GLY A 207 19.17 58.42 11.09
C GLY A 207 19.87 58.67 9.74
N ARG A 208 20.12 59.95 9.46
CA ARG A 208 20.81 60.47 8.27
C ARG A 208 22.07 61.25 8.65
N VAL A 209 23.12 61.12 7.85
CA VAL A 209 24.35 61.90 8.01
C VAL A 209 24.12 63.28 7.38
N LEU A 210 24.28 64.38 8.13
CA LEU A 210 24.11 65.73 7.60
C LEU A 210 25.38 66.31 7.00
N ALA A 211 26.55 65.97 7.56
CA ALA A 211 27.83 66.44 7.05
C ALA A 211 28.94 65.42 7.33
N VAL A 212 29.91 65.33 6.42
CA VAL A 212 31.07 64.43 6.54
C VAL A 212 32.36 65.24 6.49
N ASN A 213 33.20 65.10 7.51
CA ASN A 213 34.55 65.67 7.52
C ASN A 213 35.60 64.57 7.64
N SER A 214 36.13 64.13 6.50
CA SER A 214 37.13 63.05 6.44
C SER A 214 38.48 63.42 7.06
N GLN A 215 38.85 64.71 7.08
CA GLN A 215 40.11 65.18 7.66
C GLN A 215 40.12 65.06 9.18
N THR A 216 39.02 65.45 9.83
CA THR A 216 38.87 65.36 11.28
C THR A 216 38.24 64.04 11.74
N ARG A 217 37.80 63.20 10.80
CA ARG A 217 37.04 61.95 11.01
C ARG A 217 35.76 62.17 11.81
N THR A 218 35.06 63.25 11.50
CA THR A 218 33.83 63.65 12.20
C THR A 218 32.64 63.57 11.26
N LEU A 219 31.55 62.98 11.76
CA LEU A 219 30.23 62.95 11.11
C LEU A 219 29.28 63.83 11.92
N THR A 220 28.48 64.64 11.24
CA THR A 220 27.36 65.35 11.88
C THR A 220 26.09 64.56 11.59
N LEU A 221 25.38 64.13 12.63
CA LEU A 221 24.13 63.36 12.51
C LEU A 221 22.91 64.28 12.54
N ASP A 222 21.78 63.79 12.05
CA ASP A 222 20.49 64.48 12.02
C ASP A 222 19.78 64.58 13.38
N ARG A 223 20.29 63.88 14.40
CA ARG A 223 19.71 63.79 15.74
C ARG A 223 20.77 63.42 16.77
N GLU A 224 20.46 63.70 18.03
CA GLU A 224 21.36 63.43 19.15
C GLU A 224 21.47 61.92 19.44
N ILE A 225 22.68 61.48 19.75
CA ILE A 225 22.99 60.12 20.20
C ILE A 225 23.74 60.16 21.54
N THR A 226 23.57 59.12 22.34
CA THR A 226 24.28 58.96 23.62
C THR A 226 25.11 57.69 23.60
N LEU A 227 26.37 57.77 24.05
CA LEU A 227 27.23 56.60 24.17
C LEU A 227 27.01 55.90 25.52
N PRO A 228 27.07 54.55 25.57
CA PRO A 228 27.04 53.81 26.82
C PRO A 228 28.31 54.02 27.63
N SER A 229 28.21 53.84 28.95
CA SER A 229 29.33 54.01 29.90
C SER A 229 30.42 52.93 29.79
N SER A 230 30.15 51.83 29.08
CA SER A 230 31.11 50.75 28.83
C SER A 230 30.80 50.01 27.53
N GLY A 231 31.83 49.37 26.96
CA GLY A 231 31.77 48.63 25.70
C GLY A 231 32.02 49.49 24.45
N THR A 232 32.28 48.82 23.33
CA THR A 232 32.58 49.48 22.04
C THR A 232 31.29 49.75 21.26
N THR A 233 31.04 51.01 20.94
CA THR A 233 29.95 51.41 20.04
C THR A 233 30.45 51.49 18.60
N LEU A 234 29.73 50.87 17.67
CA LEU A 234 29.99 51.01 16.23
C LEU A 234 28.87 51.83 15.58
N ILE A 235 29.23 52.60 14.56
CA ILE A 235 28.28 53.23 13.64
C ILE A 235 28.40 52.54 12.27
N SER A 236 27.28 52.05 11.77
CA SER A 236 27.14 51.52 10.43
C SER A 236 26.84 52.66 9.47
N LEU A 237 27.60 52.73 8.39
CA LEU A 237 27.51 53.72 7.32
C LEU A 237 27.43 53.01 5.97
N VAL A 238 27.15 53.76 4.91
CA VAL A 238 27.16 53.25 3.53
C VAL A 238 28.35 53.88 2.80
N ASP A 239 29.24 53.06 2.26
CA ASP A 239 30.40 53.53 1.49
C ASP A 239 30.00 53.97 0.07
N GLY A 240 30.96 54.49 -0.70
CA GLY A 240 30.74 54.96 -2.07
C GLY A 240 30.31 53.87 -3.07
N ASN A 241 30.46 52.60 -2.71
CA ASN A 241 30.01 51.45 -3.49
C ASN A 241 28.61 50.97 -3.08
N GLY A 242 28.02 51.58 -2.06
CA GLY A 242 26.70 51.18 -1.54
C GLY A 242 26.76 50.04 -0.51
N ASN A 243 27.94 49.68 0.00
CA ASN A 243 28.08 48.60 0.98
C ASN A 243 27.97 49.13 2.42
N PRO A 244 27.34 48.37 3.33
CA PRO A 244 27.30 48.73 4.75
C PRO A 244 28.67 48.48 5.41
N VAL A 245 29.27 49.54 5.98
CA VAL A 245 30.55 49.47 6.69
C VAL A 245 30.37 49.92 8.13
N SER A 246 30.78 49.10 9.10
CA SER A 246 30.77 49.45 10.53
C SER A 246 32.11 50.02 10.96
N VAL A 247 32.11 51.16 11.63
CA VAL A 247 33.31 51.82 12.17
C VAL A 247 33.12 52.18 13.65
N GLU A 248 34.19 52.10 14.43
CA GLU A 248 34.14 52.43 15.86
C GLU A 248 33.91 53.92 16.08
N VAL A 249 33.01 54.24 17.02
CA VAL A 249 32.76 55.59 17.52
C VAL A 249 33.72 55.88 18.68
N GLN A 250 34.53 56.93 18.55
CA GLN A 250 35.55 57.32 19.53
C GLN A 250 35.02 58.33 20.54
N SER A 251 34.21 59.29 20.11
CA SER A 251 33.63 60.32 20.96
C SER A 251 32.43 60.98 20.30
N VAL A 252 31.50 61.50 21.11
CA VAL A 252 30.37 62.33 20.66
C VAL A 252 30.46 63.70 21.31
N THR A 253 30.34 64.77 20.53
CA THR A 253 30.32 66.17 20.99
C THR A 253 28.97 66.79 20.65
N ASP A 254 28.40 67.56 21.58
CA ASP A 254 27.10 68.22 21.43
C ASP A 254 25.95 67.25 21.05
N GLY A 255 26.07 65.96 21.37
CA GLY A 255 25.11 64.91 21.00
C GLY A 255 25.08 64.53 19.51
N VAL A 256 25.51 65.39 18.59
CA VAL A 256 25.33 65.21 17.13
C VAL A 256 26.62 65.07 16.33
N LYS A 257 27.78 65.48 16.87
CA LYS A 257 29.08 65.37 16.18
C LYS A 257 29.81 64.12 16.66
N VAL A 258 29.93 63.15 15.76
CA VAL A 258 30.47 61.81 16.07
C VAL A 258 31.84 61.66 15.45
N LYS A 259 32.87 61.52 16.29
CA LYS A 259 34.23 61.20 15.84
C LYS A 259 34.37 59.69 15.70
N VAL A 260 34.80 59.24 14.54
CA VAL A 260 34.95 57.80 14.22
C VAL A 260 36.42 57.42 14.01
N SER A 261 36.73 56.15 14.18
CA SER A 261 38.08 55.58 13.94
C SER A 261 38.60 55.87 12.53
N ARG A 262 37.73 55.73 11.53
CA ARG A 262 37.92 56.12 10.12
C ARG A 262 36.58 56.49 9.49
N VAL A 263 36.59 57.39 8.51
CA VAL A 263 35.43 57.64 7.64
C VAL A 263 35.62 56.75 6.41
N PRO A 264 34.69 55.82 6.10
CA PRO A 264 34.75 55.03 4.88
C PRO A 264 34.76 55.91 3.63
N ASP A 265 35.42 55.45 2.57
CA ASP A 265 35.52 56.21 1.33
C ASP A 265 34.14 56.35 0.66
N GLY A 266 33.80 57.57 0.24
CA GLY A 266 32.57 57.85 -0.50
C GLY A 266 31.28 57.88 0.33
N VAL A 267 31.36 57.97 1.67
CA VAL A 267 30.16 58.24 2.49
C VAL A 267 29.56 59.57 2.09
N ALA A 268 28.32 59.54 1.60
CA ALA A 268 27.61 60.73 1.14
C ALA A 268 26.86 61.44 2.27
N GLU A 269 26.72 62.77 2.15
CA GLU A 269 25.71 63.51 2.92
C GLU A 269 24.31 62.97 2.59
N TYR A 270 23.43 62.99 3.58
CA TYR A 270 22.13 62.34 3.62
C TYR A 270 22.14 60.81 3.44
N SER A 271 23.30 60.15 3.54
CA SER A 271 23.37 58.69 3.66
C SER A 271 22.78 58.22 5.00
N VAL A 272 22.38 56.95 5.06
CA VAL A 272 21.80 56.34 6.27
C VAL A 272 22.88 55.90 7.22
N TRP A 273 22.62 56.05 8.52
CA TRP A 273 23.45 55.48 9.57
C TRP A 273 22.62 54.66 10.56
N GLY A 274 23.29 53.71 11.22
CA GLY A 274 22.71 52.90 12.29
C GLY A 274 23.76 52.63 13.39
N LEU A 275 23.39 52.75 14.66
CA LEU A 275 24.25 52.47 15.80
C LEU A 275 24.15 51.01 16.23
N LYS A 276 25.31 50.45 16.56
CA LYS A 276 25.47 49.13 17.17
C LYS A 276 26.03 49.35 18.57
N LEU A 277 25.16 49.18 19.55
CA LEU A 277 25.49 49.39 20.96
C LEU A 277 25.84 48.04 21.61
N PRO A 278 26.82 47.98 22.51
CA PRO A 278 27.19 46.77 23.22
C PRO A 278 26.05 46.19 24.08
N THR A 279 25.12 47.04 24.53
CA THR A 279 23.97 46.64 25.36
C THR A 279 22.72 46.29 24.57
N LEU A 280 22.71 46.52 23.24
CA LEU A 280 21.55 46.30 22.39
C LEU A 280 21.85 45.22 21.36
N ARG A 281 21.03 44.16 21.35
CA ARG A 281 21.17 43.12 20.34
C ARG A 281 20.80 43.70 18.96
N GLN A 282 21.66 43.46 17.98
CA GLN A 282 21.37 43.81 16.59
C GLN A 282 20.11 43.08 16.13
N ARG A 283 19.21 43.82 15.49
CA ARG A 283 17.97 43.26 14.95
C ARG A 283 18.15 42.99 13.48
N LEU A 284 18.54 41.76 13.20
CA LEU A 284 18.70 41.25 11.85
C LEU A 284 17.41 40.54 11.42
N PHE A 285 17.03 40.74 10.18
CA PHE A 285 15.88 40.10 9.55
C PHE A 285 16.28 39.60 8.16
N ARG A 286 15.85 38.39 7.80
CA ARG A 286 16.01 37.84 6.46
C ARG A 286 14.77 38.16 5.63
N CYS A 287 14.97 38.83 4.49
CA CYS A 287 13.90 39.17 3.57
C CYS A 287 13.24 37.91 3.00
N VAL A 288 11.91 37.84 3.04
CA VAL A 288 11.12 36.72 2.52
C VAL A 288 10.33 37.14 1.28
N SER A 289 9.85 38.38 1.24
CA SER A 289 9.05 38.90 0.14
C SER A 289 9.36 40.35 -0.12
N ILE A 290 9.39 40.69 -1.41
CA ILE A 290 9.50 42.05 -1.94
C ILE A 290 8.38 42.20 -2.95
N ARG A 291 7.50 43.18 -2.74
CA ARG A 291 6.35 43.42 -3.61
C ARG A 291 6.25 44.89 -3.97
N GLU A 292 6.16 45.19 -5.26
CA GLU A 292 5.84 46.53 -5.73
C GLU A 292 4.36 46.85 -5.44
N ASN A 293 4.13 48.02 -4.84
CA ASN A 293 2.81 48.57 -4.57
C ASN A 293 2.35 49.46 -5.75
N ASP A 294 1.05 49.72 -5.83
CA ASP A 294 0.45 50.53 -6.91
C ASP A 294 0.97 51.99 -6.95
N ASP A 295 1.53 52.48 -5.84
CA ASP A 295 2.11 53.82 -5.70
C ASP A 295 3.62 53.89 -6.06
N GLY A 296 4.21 52.79 -6.53
CA GLY A 296 5.63 52.69 -6.87
C GLY A 296 6.57 52.50 -5.67
N THR A 297 6.03 52.33 -4.46
CA THR A 297 6.80 51.88 -3.29
C THR A 297 6.94 50.36 -3.27
N TYR A 298 7.83 49.84 -2.44
CA TYR A 298 8.07 48.40 -2.31
C TYR A 298 7.77 47.96 -0.88
N ALA A 299 6.82 47.04 -0.71
CA ALA A 299 6.56 46.36 0.55
C ALA A 299 7.60 45.26 0.77
N ILE A 300 8.26 45.30 1.93
CA ILE A 300 9.24 44.33 2.38
C ILE A 300 8.65 43.57 3.57
N THR A 301 8.64 42.24 3.47
CA THR A 301 8.35 41.32 4.58
C THR A 301 9.62 40.55 4.89
N ALA A 302 10.06 40.58 6.15
CA ALA A 302 11.27 39.90 6.59
C ALA A 302 11.05 39.18 7.93
N VAL A 303 11.70 38.03 8.11
CA VAL A 303 11.62 37.20 9.33
C VAL A 303 12.91 37.38 10.12
N GLN A 304 12.82 37.40 11.44
CA GLN A 304 13.97 37.56 12.33
C GLN A 304 15.08 36.57 11.97
N HIS A 305 16.31 37.05 11.93
CA HIS A 305 17.48 36.23 11.66
C HIS A 305 18.40 36.19 12.87
N VAL A 306 18.79 34.99 13.29
CA VAL A 306 19.70 34.77 14.41
C VAL A 306 20.99 34.11 13.88
N PRO A 307 22.10 34.86 13.74
CA PRO A 307 23.34 34.33 13.16
C PRO A 307 23.90 33.10 13.87
N GLU A 308 23.68 32.99 15.19
CA GLU A 308 24.17 31.87 15.99
C GLU A 308 23.40 30.56 15.74
N LYS A 309 22.21 30.60 15.11
CA LYS A 309 21.34 29.45 14.85
C LYS A 309 22.09 28.32 14.13
N GLU A 310 22.85 28.68 13.11
CA GLU A 310 23.58 27.73 12.27
C GLU A 310 24.65 26.97 13.05
N ALA A 311 25.42 27.68 13.88
CA ALA A 311 26.43 27.06 14.72
C ALA A 311 25.81 26.12 15.78
N ILE A 312 24.64 26.48 16.33
CA ILE A 312 23.90 25.62 17.26
C ILE A 312 23.45 24.33 16.57
N VAL A 313 23.01 24.42 15.32
CA VAL A 313 22.53 23.27 14.54
C VAL A 313 23.69 22.39 14.11
N ASP A 314 24.74 22.96 13.50
CA ASP A 314 25.90 22.20 13.01
C ASP A 314 26.61 21.43 14.13
N ASN A 315 26.72 22.02 15.33
CA ASN A 315 27.39 21.41 16.48
C ASN A 315 26.44 20.70 17.45
N GLY A 316 25.14 20.66 17.16
CA GLY A 316 24.14 20.18 18.12
C GLY A 316 23.97 18.67 18.15
N ALA A 317 24.49 17.94 17.16
CA ALA A 317 24.43 16.49 17.16
C ALA A 317 25.46 15.91 18.14
N HIS A 318 24.99 15.18 19.16
CA HIS A 318 25.83 14.44 20.08
C HIS A 318 25.12 13.17 20.53
N PHE A 319 25.76 12.01 20.32
CA PHE A 319 25.23 10.70 20.66
C PHE A 319 26.19 10.00 21.61
N ASP A 320 25.78 9.81 22.87
CA ASP A 320 26.51 8.90 23.76
C ASP A 320 26.47 7.49 23.15
N GLY A 321 27.62 6.81 23.10
CA GLY A 321 27.73 5.45 22.53
C GLY A 321 26.75 4.42 23.12
N ASP A 322 26.18 4.72 24.30
CA ASP A 322 25.18 3.90 25.00
C ASP A 322 23.73 4.42 24.89
N ARG A 323 23.47 5.63 24.33
CA ARG A 323 22.13 6.23 24.20
C ARG A 323 21.55 6.14 22.79
N ARG A 324 20.86 5.02 22.59
CA ARG A 324 19.43 4.88 22.20
C ARG A 324 18.73 6.19 21.74
N GLY A 325 18.43 6.33 20.45
CA GLY A 325 17.57 7.43 19.97
C GLY A 325 16.75 7.18 18.71
N THR A 326 16.89 6.04 18.02
CA THR A 326 15.88 5.65 17.03
C THR A 326 14.69 5.00 17.72
N VAL A 327 13.52 5.63 17.63
CA VAL A 327 12.26 5.18 18.28
C VAL A 327 11.82 3.80 17.75
N ASN A 328 12.30 3.42 16.56
CA ASN A 328 12.15 2.07 15.99
C ASN A 328 13.52 1.40 15.87
N GLY A 329 13.89 0.60 16.87
CA GLY A 329 15.09 -0.24 16.80
C GLY A 329 14.98 -1.27 15.67
N VAL A 330 16.11 -1.48 14.98
CA VAL A 330 16.33 -2.47 13.91
C VAL A 330 15.57 -3.78 14.17
N THR A 331 14.42 -3.98 13.52
CA THR A 331 13.65 -5.22 13.62
C THR A 331 14.43 -6.34 12.92
N PRO A 332 14.86 -7.41 13.63
CA PRO A 332 15.56 -8.52 13.00
C PRO A 332 14.67 -9.17 11.92
N PRO A 333 15.23 -9.57 10.77
CA PRO A 333 14.44 -10.15 9.67
C PRO A 333 13.85 -11.50 10.05
N ALA A 334 12.68 -11.83 9.50
CA ALA A 334 12.10 -13.16 9.63
C ALA A 334 12.95 -14.20 8.87
N VAL A 335 13.09 -15.40 9.43
CA VAL A 335 13.73 -16.53 8.74
C VAL A 335 12.71 -17.16 7.79
N GLN A 336 13.12 -17.45 6.56
CA GLN A 336 12.28 -18.06 5.52
C GLN A 336 12.99 -19.26 4.87
N HIS A 337 12.22 -20.13 4.21
CA HIS A 337 12.72 -21.30 3.49
C HIS A 337 13.70 -22.20 4.27
N LEU A 338 13.47 -22.35 5.58
CA LEU A 338 14.29 -23.23 6.40
C LEU A 338 14.13 -24.68 5.93
N THR A 339 15.24 -25.30 5.54
CA THR A 339 15.32 -26.68 5.04
C THR A 339 16.43 -27.45 5.73
N ALA A 340 16.14 -28.73 6.02
CA ALA A 340 17.05 -29.67 6.68
C ALA A 340 17.36 -30.86 5.75
N GLU A 341 18.64 -31.11 5.48
CA GLU A 341 19.11 -32.21 4.63
C GLU A 341 19.96 -33.19 5.43
N VAL A 342 19.48 -34.44 5.58
CA VAL A 342 20.16 -35.50 6.34
C VAL A 342 21.17 -36.23 5.45
N THR A 343 22.40 -36.33 5.92
CA THR A 343 23.49 -37.08 5.27
C THR A 343 24.13 -38.03 6.28
N ALA A 344 24.68 -39.14 5.78
CA ALA A 344 25.47 -40.07 6.57
C ALA A 344 26.90 -40.07 6.04
N ASP A 345 27.87 -39.79 6.91
CA ASP A 345 29.30 -39.82 6.57
C ASP A 345 30.02 -40.68 7.61
N SER A 346 30.71 -41.74 7.15
CA SER A 346 31.58 -42.57 7.98
C SER A 346 30.94 -43.13 9.26
N GLY A 347 29.62 -43.39 9.23
CA GLY A 347 28.85 -43.93 10.36
C GLY A 347 28.24 -42.88 11.30
N GLU A 348 28.46 -41.58 11.05
CA GLU A 348 27.82 -40.49 11.78
C GLU A 348 26.75 -39.79 10.93
N TYR A 349 25.61 -39.46 11.53
CA TYR A 349 24.57 -38.69 10.86
C TYR A 349 24.83 -37.19 11.05
N GLN A 350 24.78 -36.46 9.93
CA GLN A 350 24.96 -35.01 9.87
C GLN A 350 23.75 -34.39 9.18
N VAL A 351 23.38 -33.18 9.60
CA VAL A 351 22.28 -32.43 8.99
C VAL A 351 22.78 -31.07 8.57
N LEU A 352 22.62 -30.77 7.29
CA LEU A 352 22.90 -29.46 6.71
C LEU A 352 21.60 -28.67 6.63
N GLU A 353 21.61 -27.51 7.27
CA GLU A 353 20.48 -26.61 7.37
C GLU A 353 20.74 -25.38 6.52
N ARG A 354 19.74 -24.97 5.74
CA ARG A 354 19.79 -23.78 4.88
C ARG A 354 18.52 -22.94 5.07
N TRP A 355 18.66 -21.63 5.12
CA TRP A 355 17.54 -20.69 5.21
C TRP A 355 17.88 -19.38 4.50
N ASP A 356 16.87 -18.54 4.30
CA ASP A 356 17.02 -17.19 3.75
C ASP A 356 16.37 -16.15 4.67
N THR A 357 16.70 -14.89 4.43
CA THR A 357 16.02 -13.74 5.04
C THR A 357 15.55 -12.80 3.94
N PRO A 358 14.34 -12.23 4.03
CA PRO A 358 13.82 -11.33 3.01
C PRO A 358 14.61 -10.02 2.88
N LYS A 359 15.43 -9.67 3.87
CA LYS A 359 16.32 -8.51 3.86
C LYS A 359 17.61 -8.76 4.64
N VAL A 360 18.69 -8.10 4.21
CA VAL A 360 20.00 -8.13 4.87
C VAL A 360 20.07 -6.98 5.85
N VAL A 361 20.28 -7.30 7.13
CA VAL A 361 20.41 -6.33 8.21
C VAL A 361 21.79 -6.50 8.84
N LYS A 362 22.52 -5.41 9.00
CA LYS A 362 23.90 -5.45 9.51
C LYS A 362 23.91 -5.75 11.01
N GLY A 363 24.84 -6.61 11.45
CA GLY A 363 24.96 -6.99 12.87
C GLY A 363 23.89 -7.96 13.38
N VAL A 364 23.18 -8.65 12.47
CA VAL A 364 22.28 -9.76 12.79
C VAL A 364 23.02 -11.09 12.77
N SER A 365 22.68 -11.95 13.72
CA SER A 365 23.14 -13.34 13.85
C SER A 365 21.95 -14.27 14.01
N PHE A 366 22.07 -15.53 13.65
CA PHE A 366 21.02 -16.53 13.76
C PHE A 366 21.25 -17.41 14.98
N LEU A 367 20.23 -17.54 15.83
CA LEU A 367 20.20 -18.55 16.90
C LEU A 367 19.46 -19.78 16.40
N LEU A 368 20.14 -20.91 16.47
CA LEU A 368 19.60 -22.23 16.15
C LEU A 368 19.37 -23.01 17.43
N ARG A 369 18.22 -23.68 17.52
CA ARG A 369 17.85 -24.59 18.61
C ARG A 369 17.37 -25.89 18.00
N LEU A 370 18.17 -26.95 18.16
CA LEU A 370 17.85 -28.30 17.72
C LEU A 370 17.36 -29.12 18.92
N THR A 371 16.15 -29.68 18.81
CA THR A 371 15.56 -30.58 19.81
C THR A 371 15.30 -31.95 19.21
N VAL A 372 15.24 -32.97 20.07
CA VAL A 372 14.86 -34.34 19.73
C VAL A 372 13.66 -34.75 20.58
N ALA A 373 12.67 -35.41 19.96
CA ALA A 373 11.54 -35.97 20.69
C ALA A 373 12.00 -37.25 21.42
N ALA A 374 11.78 -37.29 22.73
CA ALA A 374 12.01 -38.46 23.57
C ALA A 374 10.81 -39.42 23.56
N ASP A 375 11.04 -40.66 23.98
CA ASP A 375 10.04 -41.74 23.98
C ASP A 375 8.82 -41.45 24.87
N ASP A 376 8.97 -40.55 25.84
CA ASP A 376 7.90 -40.06 26.74
C ASP A 376 7.07 -38.90 26.13
N GLY A 377 7.36 -38.52 24.87
CA GLY A 377 6.71 -37.41 24.18
C GLY A 377 7.26 -36.02 24.52
N SER A 378 8.28 -35.92 25.39
CA SER A 378 8.93 -34.65 25.73
C SER A 378 10.01 -34.27 24.70
N GLU A 379 10.21 -32.97 24.49
CA GLU A 379 11.32 -32.48 23.67
C GLU A 379 12.57 -32.25 24.51
N ARG A 380 13.68 -32.86 24.14
CA ARG A 380 15.00 -32.66 24.77
C ARG A 380 15.88 -31.80 23.87
N LEU A 381 16.58 -30.84 24.46
CA LEU A 381 17.54 -30.01 23.74
C LEU A 381 18.75 -30.85 23.35
N VAL A 382 19.09 -30.87 22.06
CA VAL A 382 20.27 -31.56 21.52
C VAL A 382 21.44 -30.59 21.44
N SER A 383 21.23 -29.44 20.79
CA SER A 383 22.25 -28.42 20.62
C SER A 383 21.63 -27.05 20.39
N THR A 384 22.36 -26.01 20.77
CA THR A 384 22.15 -24.65 20.28
C THR A 384 23.37 -24.21 19.49
N ALA A 385 23.18 -23.30 18.54
CA ALA A 385 24.28 -22.70 17.79
C ALA A 385 23.97 -21.24 17.49
N ARG A 386 25.03 -20.46 17.30
CA ARG A 386 24.94 -19.08 16.82
C ARG A 386 25.86 -18.90 15.63
N THR A 387 25.33 -18.37 14.53
CA THR A 387 26.11 -18.12 13.30
C THR A 387 25.68 -16.81 12.65
N THR A 388 26.55 -16.19 11.87
CA THR A 388 26.23 -15.05 11.00
C THR A 388 25.93 -15.48 9.55
N GLU A 389 26.18 -16.75 9.23
CA GLU A 389 25.89 -17.34 7.92
C GLU A 389 24.43 -17.82 7.85
N THR A 390 23.92 -18.01 6.64
CA THR A 390 22.57 -18.55 6.37
C THR A 390 22.55 -20.08 6.22
N THR A 391 23.65 -20.73 6.60
CA THR A 391 23.76 -22.18 6.63
C THR A 391 24.44 -22.64 7.91
N TYR A 392 24.10 -23.84 8.38
CA TYR A 392 24.76 -24.45 9.53
C TYR A 392 24.72 -25.97 9.43
N ARG A 393 25.74 -26.65 9.97
CA ARG A 393 25.81 -28.12 9.97
C ARG A 393 25.88 -28.68 11.38
N PHE A 394 24.90 -29.46 11.75
CA PHE A 394 24.95 -30.32 12.93
C PHE A 394 25.59 -31.66 12.57
N ARG A 395 26.45 -32.20 13.44
CA ARG A 395 27.14 -33.48 13.27
C ARG A 395 26.88 -34.38 14.48
N GLN A 396 27.24 -35.66 14.37
CA GLN A 396 27.14 -36.64 15.47
C GLN A 396 25.72 -36.81 16.01
N LEU A 397 24.72 -36.73 15.12
CA LEU A 397 23.32 -36.92 15.51
C LEU A 397 23.00 -38.41 15.61
N ALA A 398 22.23 -38.79 16.63
CA ALA A 398 21.72 -40.15 16.79
C ALA A 398 20.44 -40.36 15.99
N LEU A 399 19.95 -41.60 15.93
CA LEU A 399 18.61 -41.88 15.38
C LEU A 399 17.54 -41.20 16.24
N GLY A 400 16.56 -40.55 15.62
CA GLY A 400 15.52 -39.81 16.33
C GLY A 400 14.66 -38.90 15.45
N ASN A 401 13.60 -38.34 16.03
CA ASN A 401 12.77 -37.30 15.44
C ASN A 401 13.24 -35.94 15.96
N TYR A 402 13.68 -35.06 15.07
CA TYR A 402 14.26 -33.78 15.43
C TYR A 402 13.37 -32.62 14.98
N SER A 403 13.42 -31.53 15.73
CA SER A 403 12.87 -30.24 15.33
C SER A 403 13.96 -29.18 15.45
N LEU A 404 14.17 -28.43 14.37
CA LEU A 404 15.06 -27.29 14.36
C LEU A 404 14.24 -26.00 14.33
N THR A 405 14.57 -25.08 15.23
CA THR A 405 14.09 -23.70 15.20
C THR A 405 15.25 -22.75 14.93
N VAL A 406 15.10 -21.85 13.96
CA VAL A 406 16.06 -20.79 13.64
C VAL A 406 15.40 -19.43 13.78
N ARG A 407 16.07 -18.48 14.44
CA ARG A 407 15.60 -17.08 14.55
C ARG A 407 16.74 -16.08 14.38
N ALA A 408 16.45 -14.95 13.74
CA ALA A 408 17.39 -13.84 13.65
C ALA A 408 17.45 -13.06 14.97
N VAL A 409 18.63 -12.64 15.37
CA VAL A 409 18.91 -11.90 16.60
C VAL A 409 19.90 -10.78 16.31
N ASN A 410 19.52 -9.54 16.64
CA ASN A 410 20.40 -8.39 16.47
C ASN A 410 21.37 -8.23 17.66
N ALA A 411 22.31 -7.29 17.55
CA ALA A 411 23.28 -6.98 18.61
C ALA A 411 22.64 -6.58 19.95
N ARG A 412 21.36 -6.14 19.95
CA ARG A 412 20.58 -5.75 21.14
C ARG A 412 19.84 -6.92 21.80
N GLY A 413 19.96 -8.14 21.25
CA GLY A 413 19.26 -9.33 21.74
C GLY A 413 17.78 -9.41 21.36
N GLN A 414 17.28 -8.48 20.55
CA GLN A 414 15.92 -8.58 20.00
C GLN A 414 15.87 -9.72 19.01
N GLN A 415 14.77 -10.47 19.01
CA GLN A 415 14.59 -11.68 18.22
C GLN A 415 13.50 -11.46 17.18
N GLY A 416 13.79 -11.84 15.93
CA GLY A 416 12.80 -11.90 14.86
C GLY A 416 11.95 -13.17 14.94
N ASP A 417 10.96 -13.27 14.06
CA ASP A 417 10.07 -14.42 14.00
C ASP A 417 10.85 -15.71 13.70
N PRO A 418 10.62 -16.79 14.48
CA PRO A 418 11.29 -18.06 14.29
C PRO A 418 10.70 -18.83 13.10
N ALA A 419 11.56 -19.49 12.32
CA ALA A 419 11.18 -20.57 11.42
C ALA A 419 11.48 -21.91 12.07
N SER A 420 10.63 -22.91 11.87
CA SER A 420 10.88 -24.27 12.35
C SER A 420 10.65 -25.32 11.27
N VAL A 421 11.48 -26.37 11.28
CA VAL A 421 11.37 -27.53 10.41
C VAL A 421 11.58 -28.80 11.25
N SER A 422 10.88 -29.88 10.91
CA SER A 422 11.06 -31.18 11.57
C SER A 422 11.59 -32.19 10.56
N PHE A 423 12.52 -33.02 11.00
CA PHE A 423 13.13 -34.08 10.20
C PHE A 423 13.40 -35.33 11.04
N ARG A 424 13.57 -36.48 10.39
CA ARG A 424 13.75 -37.77 11.06
C ARG A 424 15.03 -38.45 10.58
N ILE A 425 15.80 -38.96 11.52
CA ILE A 425 16.96 -39.81 11.27
C ILE A 425 16.59 -41.23 11.72
N ALA A 426 16.09 -42.06 10.80
CA ALA A 426 15.73 -43.45 11.09
C ALA A 426 15.80 -44.28 9.79
N ALA A 427 16.04 -45.59 9.95
CA ALA A 427 15.84 -46.53 8.86
C ALA A 427 14.37 -46.47 8.40
N PRO A 428 14.11 -46.63 7.09
CA PRO A 428 12.78 -46.46 6.56
C PRO A 428 11.88 -47.62 6.95
N ALA A 429 10.57 -47.36 7.03
CA ALA A 429 9.59 -48.42 7.24
C ALA A 429 9.49 -49.32 6.01
N ALA A 430 9.19 -50.61 6.20
CA ALA A 430 8.92 -51.51 5.09
C ALA A 430 7.66 -51.07 4.32
N PRO A 431 7.56 -51.37 3.01
CA PRO A 431 6.32 -51.15 2.27
C PRO A 431 5.15 -51.85 2.97
N VAL A 432 4.03 -51.16 3.18
CA VAL A 432 2.84 -51.78 3.79
C VAL A 432 2.08 -52.62 2.79
N THR A 433 2.08 -52.21 1.53
CA THR A 433 1.46 -52.95 0.43
C THR A 433 2.34 -52.85 -0.81
N ILE A 434 2.29 -53.89 -1.64
CA ILE A 434 2.89 -53.90 -2.97
C ILE A 434 1.74 -54.11 -3.95
N GLU A 435 1.45 -53.09 -4.72
CA GLU A 435 0.46 -53.14 -5.79
C GLU A 435 1.08 -53.81 -7.02
N LEU A 436 0.42 -54.86 -7.50
CA LEU A 436 0.86 -55.64 -8.66
C LEU A 436 -0.12 -55.44 -9.80
N ILE A 437 0.37 -54.92 -10.92
CA ILE A 437 -0.45 -54.65 -12.11
C ILE A 437 -0.07 -55.71 -13.17
N PRO A 438 -0.97 -56.66 -13.47
CA PRO A 438 -0.70 -57.72 -14.45
C PRO A 438 -0.76 -57.18 -15.89
N GLY A 439 0.28 -57.45 -16.67
CA GLY A 439 0.31 -57.22 -18.11
C GLY A 439 0.48 -58.51 -18.90
N TYR A 440 0.43 -58.43 -20.23
CA TYR A 440 0.80 -59.55 -21.10
C TYR A 440 2.34 -59.72 -21.08
N PHE A 441 2.82 -60.88 -20.64
CA PHE A 441 4.27 -61.18 -20.48
C PHE A 441 5.05 -60.24 -19.55
N GLN A 442 4.37 -59.47 -18.70
CA GLN A 442 4.99 -58.53 -17.76
C GLN A 442 4.15 -58.33 -16.50
N ILE A 443 4.80 -57.88 -15.43
CA ILE A 443 4.15 -57.49 -14.16
C ILE A 443 4.80 -56.18 -13.68
N THR A 444 3.98 -55.17 -13.37
CA THR A 444 4.46 -53.92 -12.76
C THR A 444 4.29 -54.00 -11.25
N VAL A 445 5.35 -53.66 -10.51
CA VAL A 445 5.45 -53.74 -9.06
C VAL A 445 5.55 -52.33 -8.50
N VAL A 446 4.55 -51.91 -7.72
CA VAL A 446 4.46 -50.56 -7.14
C VAL A 446 4.34 -50.65 -5.62
N PRO A 447 5.44 -50.45 -4.88
CA PRO A 447 5.42 -50.43 -3.41
C PRO A 447 4.69 -49.19 -2.88
N LYS A 448 4.00 -49.33 -1.74
CA LYS A 448 3.33 -48.22 -1.04
C LYS A 448 3.76 -48.19 0.42
N LEU A 449 4.05 -46.99 0.92
CA LEU A 449 4.31 -46.74 2.35
C LEU A 449 3.02 -46.29 3.05
N ALA A 450 2.94 -46.54 4.36
CA ALA A 450 1.81 -46.06 5.18
C ALA A 450 1.80 -44.53 5.29
N VAL A 451 2.98 -43.93 5.32
CA VAL A 451 3.21 -42.49 5.34
C VAL A 451 4.20 -42.18 4.23
N TYR A 452 3.88 -41.20 3.40
CA TYR A 452 4.79 -40.76 2.34
C TYR A 452 6.09 -40.22 2.94
N ASP A 453 7.21 -40.75 2.50
CA ASP A 453 8.55 -40.29 2.87
C ASP A 453 9.34 -40.02 1.59
N PRO A 454 9.66 -38.75 1.26
CA PRO A 454 10.35 -38.39 0.02
C PRO A 454 11.82 -38.84 0.01
N THR A 455 12.38 -39.23 1.16
CA THR A 455 13.78 -39.71 1.27
C THR A 455 13.92 -41.19 0.94
N VAL A 456 12.80 -41.91 0.74
CA VAL A 456 12.78 -43.37 0.55
C VAL A 456 12.76 -43.75 -0.92
N GLN A 457 13.65 -44.67 -1.28
CA GLN A 457 13.63 -45.43 -2.53
C GLN A 457 13.32 -46.90 -2.22
N PHE A 458 13.02 -47.71 -3.24
CA PHE A 458 12.79 -49.14 -3.07
C PHE A 458 13.81 -49.95 -3.86
N GLU A 459 14.34 -51.00 -3.24
CA GLU A 459 15.11 -52.03 -3.93
C GLU A 459 14.17 -53.19 -4.33
N PHE A 460 14.34 -53.74 -5.53
CA PHE A 460 13.48 -54.77 -6.11
C PHE A 460 14.24 -56.06 -6.43
N TRP A 461 13.64 -57.21 -6.11
CA TRP A 461 14.17 -58.54 -6.43
C TRP A 461 13.07 -59.44 -6.99
N PHE A 462 13.48 -60.36 -7.85
CA PHE A 462 12.59 -61.26 -8.60
C PHE A 462 13.03 -62.72 -8.49
N SER A 463 12.07 -63.62 -8.29
CA SER A 463 12.27 -65.06 -8.34
C SER A 463 11.09 -65.79 -9.00
N GLU A 464 11.40 -66.81 -9.81
CA GLU A 464 10.39 -67.70 -10.41
C GLU A 464 9.87 -68.75 -9.41
N LYS A 465 10.55 -68.93 -8.27
CA LYS A 465 10.14 -69.83 -7.19
C LYS A 465 10.11 -69.10 -5.85
N ARG A 466 9.17 -69.47 -4.99
CA ARG A 466 9.09 -68.91 -3.64
C ARG A 466 10.36 -69.20 -2.84
N ILE A 467 10.89 -68.17 -2.20
CA ILE A 467 11.98 -68.31 -1.23
C ILE A 467 11.36 -68.46 0.16
N ALA A 468 11.64 -69.58 0.83
CA ALA A 468 11.03 -69.90 2.13
C ALA A 468 11.57 -69.03 3.28
N ASP A 469 12.86 -68.68 3.26
CA ASP A 469 13.49 -67.77 4.22
C ASP A 469 13.83 -66.44 3.54
N ILE A 470 13.14 -65.38 3.97
CA ILE A 470 13.29 -64.02 3.43
C ILE A 470 14.73 -63.48 3.54
N ARG A 471 15.55 -64.03 4.44
CA ARG A 471 16.97 -63.66 4.59
C ARG A 471 17.84 -64.14 3.42
N GLN A 472 17.36 -65.12 2.66
CA GLN A 472 18.06 -65.66 1.49
C GLN A 472 17.72 -64.91 0.18
N VAL A 473 16.87 -63.88 0.22
CA VAL A 473 16.46 -63.12 -0.97
C VAL A 473 17.65 -62.54 -1.71
N GLU A 474 18.63 -61.97 -0.99
CA GLU A 474 19.81 -61.35 -1.62
C GLU A 474 20.73 -62.35 -2.34
N THR A 475 20.69 -63.64 -1.95
CA THR A 475 21.51 -64.70 -2.56
C THR A 475 20.75 -65.53 -3.58
N SER A 476 19.42 -65.61 -3.48
CA SER A 476 18.59 -66.57 -4.22
C SER A 476 17.61 -65.91 -5.20
N ALA A 477 17.32 -64.61 -5.07
CA ALA A 477 16.51 -63.85 -6.01
C ALA A 477 17.38 -62.93 -6.88
N ARG A 478 16.96 -62.69 -8.12
CA ARG A 478 17.63 -61.77 -9.04
C ARG A 478 17.34 -60.33 -8.63
N TYR A 479 18.40 -59.56 -8.35
CA TYR A 479 18.28 -58.12 -8.14
C TYR A 479 17.86 -57.42 -9.43
N LEU A 480 16.85 -56.56 -9.33
CA LEU A 480 16.29 -55.81 -10.46
C LEU A 480 16.86 -54.39 -10.50
N GLY A 481 16.86 -53.68 -9.37
CA GLY A 481 17.40 -52.33 -9.24
C GLY A 481 16.76 -51.54 -8.11
N THR A 482 17.14 -50.25 -8.01
CA THR A 482 16.56 -49.29 -7.07
C THR A 482 15.71 -48.27 -7.83
N ALA A 483 14.44 -48.12 -7.47
CA ALA A 483 13.50 -47.20 -8.12
C ALA A 483 12.27 -46.93 -7.24
N LEU A 484 11.32 -46.12 -7.73
CA LEU A 484 10.01 -45.95 -7.10
C LEU A 484 9.00 -47.05 -7.51
N TYR A 485 9.20 -47.69 -8.67
CA TYR A 485 8.44 -48.85 -9.15
C TYR A 485 9.34 -49.67 -10.09
N TRP A 486 8.93 -50.91 -10.38
CA TRP A 486 9.64 -51.74 -11.35
C TRP A 486 8.70 -52.42 -12.33
N ILE A 487 9.13 -52.61 -13.58
CA ILE A 487 8.43 -53.43 -14.58
C ILE A 487 9.27 -54.67 -14.85
N ALA A 488 8.79 -55.84 -14.43
CA ALA A 488 9.41 -57.11 -14.77
C ALA A 488 8.80 -57.64 -16.07
N ALA A 489 9.57 -57.58 -17.15
CA ALA A 489 9.21 -58.14 -18.45
C ALA A 489 10.26 -59.19 -18.86
N SER A 490 9.82 -60.38 -19.25
CA SER A 490 10.69 -61.49 -19.67
C SER A 490 9.91 -62.51 -20.50
N ILE A 491 10.59 -63.22 -21.41
CA ILE A 491 10.04 -64.39 -22.14
C ILE A 491 9.62 -65.53 -21.20
N ASN A 492 10.12 -65.51 -19.96
CA ASN A 492 9.77 -66.49 -18.94
C ASN A 492 8.51 -66.12 -18.15
N ILE A 493 8.02 -64.87 -18.21
CA ILE A 493 6.77 -64.48 -17.55
C ILE A 493 5.59 -64.92 -18.43
N ARG A 494 4.88 -65.95 -17.96
CA ARG A 494 3.79 -66.63 -18.68
C ARG A 494 2.48 -66.60 -17.88
N PRO A 495 1.32 -66.61 -18.57
CA PRO A 495 0.01 -66.73 -17.92
C PRO A 495 -0.08 -68.03 -17.11
N GLY A 496 -0.81 -67.99 -15.98
CA GLY A 496 -1.05 -69.17 -15.13
C GLY A 496 0.08 -69.57 -14.18
N HIS A 497 1.18 -68.80 -14.11
CA HIS A 497 2.30 -69.04 -13.20
C HIS A 497 2.42 -67.93 -12.15
N ASP A 498 2.80 -68.32 -10.92
CA ASP A 498 3.10 -67.40 -9.82
C ASP A 498 4.56 -66.93 -9.89
N TYR A 499 4.77 -65.61 -9.83
CA TYR A 499 6.08 -64.99 -9.74
C TYR A 499 6.21 -64.21 -8.44
N TYR A 500 7.38 -64.31 -7.81
CA TYR A 500 7.63 -63.78 -6.48
C TYR A 500 8.51 -62.54 -6.57
N PHE A 501 8.01 -61.45 -5.99
CA PHE A 501 8.70 -60.17 -5.86
C PHE A 501 9.01 -59.92 -4.40
N TYR A 502 10.25 -59.51 -4.15
CA TYR A 502 10.69 -59.10 -2.83
C TYR A 502 11.13 -57.65 -2.91
N VAL A 503 10.56 -56.80 -2.07
CA VAL A 503 10.83 -55.36 -2.07
C VAL A 503 11.16 -54.90 -0.67
N ARG A 504 12.15 -54.02 -0.52
CA ARG A 504 12.39 -53.30 0.74
C ARG A 504 12.62 -51.82 0.48
N SER A 505 12.31 -51.01 1.49
CA SER A 505 12.58 -49.58 1.49
C SER A 505 14.04 -49.31 1.85
N VAL A 506 14.64 -48.30 1.23
CA VAL A 506 16.00 -47.85 1.51
C VAL A 506 16.07 -46.32 1.56
N ASN A 507 16.87 -45.78 2.47
CA ASN A 507 17.26 -44.37 2.51
C ASN A 507 18.75 -44.28 2.92
N THR A 508 19.25 -43.06 3.15
CA THR A 508 20.64 -42.83 3.58
C THR A 508 20.97 -43.41 4.96
N VAL A 509 19.95 -43.70 5.79
CA VAL A 509 20.10 -44.22 7.15
C VAL A 509 20.17 -45.74 7.19
N GLY A 510 19.42 -46.43 6.33
CA GLY A 510 19.44 -47.89 6.29
C GLY A 510 18.38 -48.52 5.39
N LYS A 511 18.14 -49.82 5.59
CA LYS A 511 17.22 -50.64 4.81
C LYS A 511 16.15 -51.25 5.70
N SER A 512 14.92 -51.35 5.21
CA SER A 512 13.83 -52.03 5.91
C SER A 512 13.93 -53.55 5.75
N ALA A 513 13.04 -54.28 6.45
CA ALA A 513 12.77 -55.68 6.11
C ALA A 513 12.16 -55.80 4.70
N PHE A 514 12.38 -56.97 4.09
CA PHE A 514 11.75 -57.36 2.83
C PHE A 514 10.26 -57.67 3.00
N VAL A 515 9.49 -57.34 1.98
CA VAL A 515 8.07 -57.66 1.84
C VAL A 515 7.90 -58.48 0.57
N GLU A 516 7.25 -59.63 0.71
CA GLU A 516 6.93 -60.55 -0.39
C GLU A 516 5.61 -60.14 -1.05
N ALA A 517 5.57 -60.17 -2.38
CA ALA A 517 4.35 -60.08 -3.16
C ALA A 517 4.36 -61.13 -4.28
N VAL A 518 3.20 -61.74 -4.54
CA VAL A 518 3.04 -62.76 -5.57
C VAL A 518 2.18 -62.22 -6.68
N GLY A 519 2.74 -62.16 -7.89
CA GLY A 519 2.05 -61.65 -9.08
C GLY A 519 1.92 -62.72 -10.15
N ARG A 520 0.80 -62.66 -10.88
CA ARG A 520 0.60 -63.42 -12.12
C ARG A 520 0.60 -62.45 -13.29
N ALA A 521 1.08 -62.90 -14.43
CA ALA A 521 0.77 -62.21 -15.68
C ALA A 521 -0.74 -62.32 -15.95
N SER A 522 -1.29 -61.41 -16.77
CA SER A 522 -2.68 -61.52 -17.23
C SER A 522 -2.91 -62.90 -17.85
N ASP A 523 -4.06 -63.53 -17.62
CA ASP A 523 -4.50 -64.80 -18.19
C ASP A 523 -5.68 -64.63 -19.17
N TYR A 524 -5.98 -63.38 -19.55
CA TYR A 524 -7.08 -63.05 -20.44
C TYR A 524 -6.85 -63.61 -21.86
N ALA A 525 -7.46 -64.77 -22.12
CA ALA A 525 -7.24 -65.58 -23.32
C ALA A 525 -7.52 -64.84 -24.64
N GLU A 526 -8.56 -64.00 -24.69
CA GLU A 526 -8.90 -63.22 -25.88
C GLU A 526 -7.83 -62.15 -26.20
N GLY A 527 -7.21 -61.56 -25.16
CA GLY A 527 -6.08 -60.64 -25.31
C GLY A 527 -4.84 -61.32 -25.88
N TYR A 528 -4.50 -62.53 -25.40
CA TYR A 528 -3.43 -63.33 -26.00
C TYR A 528 -3.76 -63.78 -27.42
N LEU A 529 -5.01 -64.16 -27.69
CA LEU A 529 -5.45 -64.55 -29.02
C LEU A 529 -5.31 -63.38 -30.01
N SER A 530 -5.63 -62.16 -29.58
CA SER A 530 -5.41 -60.93 -30.37
C SER A 530 -3.92 -60.72 -30.66
N PHE A 531 -3.03 -60.90 -29.68
CA PHE A 531 -1.58 -60.83 -29.85
C PHE A 531 -1.06 -61.84 -30.88
N TYR A 532 -1.64 -63.05 -30.93
CA TYR A 532 -1.23 -64.13 -31.85
C TYR A 532 -2.05 -64.23 -33.16
N LYS A 533 -3.12 -63.46 -33.34
CA LYS A 533 -4.07 -63.58 -34.47
C LYS A 533 -3.39 -63.48 -35.85
N GLY A 534 -2.38 -62.64 -35.98
CA GLY A 534 -1.58 -62.49 -37.22
C GLY A 534 -0.48 -63.55 -37.41
N LEU A 535 -0.21 -64.36 -36.39
CA LEU A 535 0.79 -65.44 -36.39
C LEU A 535 0.14 -66.81 -36.64
N ILE A 536 -1.11 -67.02 -36.20
CA ILE A 536 -1.84 -68.30 -36.33
C ILE A 536 -2.11 -68.66 -37.80
N ASN A 537 -2.54 -67.69 -38.62
CA ASN A 537 -2.83 -67.88 -40.05
C ASN A 537 -1.58 -68.11 -40.92
N LYS A 538 -0.38 -67.97 -40.34
CA LYS A 538 0.91 -68.22 -41.02
C LYS A 538 1.42 -69.64 -40.82
N THR A 539 0.77 -70.44 -39.97
CA THR A 539 1.17 -71.83 -39.72
C THR A 539 0.54 -72.78 -40.75
N HIS A 540 1.25 -73.85 -41.13
CA HIS A 540 0.76 -74.85 -42.08
C HIS A 540 -0.54 -75.53 -41.60
N LEU A 541 -0.67 -75.77 -40.28
CA LEU A 541 -1.83 -76.38 -39.64
C LEU A 541 -3.12 -75.54 -39.81
N GLY A 542 -3.01 -74.21 -39.74
CA GLY A 542 -4.15 -73.31 -39.85
C GLY A 542 -4.78 -73.26 -41.25
N LYS A 543 -4.00 -73.56 -42.30
CA LYS A 543 -4.50 -73.62 -43.69
C LYS A 543 -5.23 -74.93 -43.99
N GLU A 544 -4.81 -76.03 -43.36
CA GLU A 544 -5.34 -77.36 -43.63
C GLU A 544 -6.74 -77.57 -43.02
N LEU A 545 -6.98 -77.04 -41.81
CA LEU A 545 -8.26 -77.12 -41.10
C LEU A 545 -9.40 -76.40 -41.83
N TRP A 546 -9.13 -75.24 -42.42
CA TRP A 546 -10.12 -74.47 -43.18
C TRP A 546 -10.61 -75.20 -44.42
N THR A 547 -9.79 -76.08 -45.00
CA THR A 547 -10.12 -76.80 -46.24
C THR A 547 -11.05 -77.99 -45.98
N GLN A 548 -11.11 -78.50 -44.74
CA GLN A 548 -11.95 -79.66 -44.37
C GLN A 548 -13.37 -79.29 -43.93
N ILE A 549 -13.60 -78.06 -43.46
CA ILE A 549 -14.92 -77.62 -42.95
C ILE A 549 -15.91 -77.37 -44.11
N ASP A 550 -15.43 -77.06 -45.32
CA ASP A 550 -16.28 -76.56 -46.41
C ASP A 550 -16.91 -77.67 -47.28
N ASN A 551 -16.56 -78.95 -47.08
CA ASN A 551 -17.03 -80.06 -47.94
C ASN A 551 -17.46 -81.31 -47.14
N GLY A 552 -18.76 -81.46 -46.81
CA GLY A 552 -19.27 -82.75 -46.31
C GLY A 552 -20.70 -82.80 -45.73
N GLN A 553 -21.70 -83.05 -46.60
CA GLN A 553 -22.92 -83.88 -46.42
C GLN A 553 -23.57 -84.07 -45.03
N LEU A 554 -24.63 -83.32 -44.69
CA LEU A 554 -25.53 -83.60 -43.53
C LEU A 554 -27.02 -83.23 -43.76
N ALA A 555 -27.49 -83.19 -45.02
CA ALA A 555 -28.87 -82.78 -45.35
C ALA A 555 -29.99 -83.80 -45.00
N PRO A 556 -29.80 -85.13 -45.07
CA PRO A 556 -30.88 -86.08 -44.79
C PRO A 556 -31.25 -86.19 -43.30
N ASP A 557 -30.25 -86.14 -42.40
CA ASP A 557 -30.40 -86.38 -40.95
C ASP A 557 -31.20 -85.28 -40.23
N LEU A 558 -31.23 -84.07 -40.79
CA LEU A 558 -31.98 -82.92 -40.26
C LEU A 558 -33.51 -83.08 -40.37
N THR A 559 -34.00 -83.94 -41.26
CA THR A 559 -35.44 -84.09 -41.52
C THR A 559 -36.11 -85.03 -40.50
N GLU A 560 -35.39 -86.05 -40.05
CA GLU A 560 -35.84 -87.03 -39.05
C GLU A 560 -35.85 -86.41 -37.63
N ILE A 561 -34.87 -85.57 -37.33
CA ILE A 561 -34.78 -84.80 -36.08
C ILE A 561 -35.97 -83.83 -35.92
N ARG A 562 -36.46 -83.22 -37.00
CA ARG A 562 -37.59 -82.26 -36.96
C ARG A 562 -38.89 -82.91 -36.50
N THR A 563 -39.17 -84.13 -36.95
CA THR A 563 -40.40 -84.86 -36.60
C THR A 563 -40.39 -85.28 -35.13
N SER A 564 -39.23 -85.71 -34.62
CA SER A 564 -39.06 -86.06 -33.20
C SER A 564 -39.21 -84.84 -32.28
N ILE A 565 -38.67 -83.69 -32.67
CA ILE A 565 -38.82 -82.41 -31.94
C ILE A 565 -40.29 -81.98 -31.84
N THR A 566 -41.11 -82.24 -32.86
CA THR A 566 -42.52 -81.80 -32.88
C THR A 566 -43.38 -82.58 -31.89
N ASN A 567 -43.14 -83.88 -31.74
CA ASN A 567 -43.86 -84.73 -30.78
C ASN A 567 -43.46 -84.40 -29.34
N VAL A 568 -42.17 -84.21 -29.08
CA VAL A 568 -41.65 -83.76 -27.78
C VAL A 568 -42.19 -82.37 -27.42
N SER A 569 -42.35 -81.47 -28.40
CA SER A 569 -42.91 -80.14 -28.18
C SER A 569 -44.37 -80.16 -27.69
N ASN A 570 -45.18 -81.12 -28.15
CA ASN A 570 -46.60 -81.24 -27.74
C ASN A 570 -46.75 -81.79 -26.31
N GLU A 571 -45.90 -82.75 -25.91
CA GLU A 571 -45.80 -83.27 -24.55
C GLU A 571 -45.27 -82.22 -23.56
N ILE A 572 -44.28 -81.43 -24.00
CA ILE A 572 -43.78 -80.26 -23.26
C ILE A 572 -44.91 -79.23 -23.09
N THR A 573 -45.72 -78.96 -24.12
CA THR A 573 -46.79 -77.95 -24.03
C THR A 573 -47.88 -78.31 -23.01
N GLN A 574 -48.30 -79.58 -22.92
CA GLN A 574 -49.29 -80.02 -21.92
C GLN A 574 -48.72 -80.04 -20.50
N THR A 575 -47.46 -80.47 -20.34
CA THR A 575 -46.79 -80.53 -19.02
C THR A 575 -46.44 -79.12 -18.53
N VAL A 576 -46.02 -78.24 -19.43
CA VAL A 576 -45.78 -76.82 -19.16
C VAL A 576 -47.08 -76.14 -18.79
N ASN A 577 -48.20 -76.29 -19.51
CA ASN A 577 -49.45 -75.57 -19.18
C ASN A 577 -49.99 -75.89 -17.77
N LYS A 578 -49.91 -77.15 -17.32
CA LYS A 578 -50.35 -77.56 -15.97
C LYS A 578 -49.38 -77.15 -14.86
N THR A 579 -48.10 -76.98 -15.19
CA THR A 579 -47.05 -76.47 -14.29
C THR A 579 -47.06 -74.92 -14.27
N LEU A 580 -47.42 -74.29 -15.38
CA LEU A 580 -47.51 -72.84 -15.59
C LEU A 580 -48.73 -72.24 -14.89
N GLU A 581 -49.87 -72.93 -14.79
CA GLU A 581 -51.00 -72.45 -13.95
C GLU A 581 -50.64 -72.41 -12.46
N ASN A 582 -49.97 -73.46 -11.94
CA ASN A 582 -49.56 -73.52 -10.54
C ASN A 582 -48.35 -72.63 -10.21
N GLN A 583 -47.45 -72.42 -11.18
CA GLN A 583 -46.33 -71.48 -11.04
C GLN A 583 -46.71 -70.03 -11.36
N SER A 584 -47.78 -69.76 -12.13
CA SER A 584 -48.28 -68.40 -12.43
C SER A 584 -48.80 -67.67 -11.18
N ALA A 585 -49.50 -68.37 -10.28
CA ALA A 585 -49.97 -67.78 -9.03
C ALA A 585 -48.82 -67.43 -8.04
N ALA A 586 -47.75 -68.23 -8.03
CA ALA A 586 -46.56 -67.98 -7.21
C ALA A 586 -45.60 -66.96 -7.85
N ILE A 587 -45.48 -66.96 -9.18
CA ILE A 587 -44.60 -66.04 -9.94
C ILE A 587 -45.22 -64.64 -10.06
N GLN A 588 -46.55 -64.46 -10.05
CA GLN A 588 -47.13 -63.11 -9.96
C GLN A 588 -46.86 -62.41 -8.62
N GLN A 589 -46.68 -63.15 -7.52
CA GLN A 589 -46.26 -62.57 -6.24
C GLN A 589 -44.74 -62.33 -6.17
N ILE A 590 -43.91 -63.16 -6.82
CA ILE A 590 -42.45 -63.04 -6.79
C ILE A 590 -41.93 -62.05 -7.86
N GLN A 591 -42.51 -61.97 -9.06
CA GLN A 591 -42.14 -60.97 -10.08
C GLN A 591 -42.58 -59.55 -9.72
N LYS A 592 -43.63 -59.38 -8.92
CA LYS A 592 -43.98 -58.04 -8.39
C LYS A 592 -42.95 -57.55 -7.35
N VAL A 593 -42.32 -58.47 -6.61
CA VAL A 593 -41.27 -58.13 -5.63
C VAL A 593 -39.89 -57.96 -6.29
N GLN A 594 -39.63 -58.63 -7.42
CA GLN A 594 -38.29 -58.66 -8.04
C GLN A 594 -38.09 -57.65 -9.18
N VAL A 595 -39.16 -57.14 -9.82
CA VAL A 595 -39.07 -56.03 -10.80
C VAL A 595 -39.11 -54.65 -10.11
N ASP A 596 -39.82 -54.52 -8.98
CA ASP A 596 -39.80 -53.29 -8.16
C ASP A 596 -38.48 -53.13 -7.37
N THR A 597 -37.69 -54.21 -7.23
CA THR A 597 -36.39 -54.19 -6.53
C THR A 597 -35.25 -54.55 -7.48
N ASN A 598 -35.09 -53.71 -8.50
CA ASN A 598 -34.16 -53.80 -9.62
C ASN A 598 -32.69 -53.95 -9.20
N ASN A 599 -32.26 -55.15 -8.80
CA ASN A 599 -30.89 -55.67 -8.64
C ASN A 599 -29.74 -54.66 -8.38
N ASN A 600 -29.98 -53.67 -7.51
CA ASN A 600 -29.02 -52.64 -7.15
C ASN A 600 -28.94 -52.57 -5.62
N LEU A 601 -28.33 -53.60 -5.02
CA LEU A 601 -27.89 -53.60 -3.63
C LEU A 601 -26.69 -52.66 -3.46
N ASN A 602 -26.86 -51.37 -3.73
CA ASN A 602 -25.94 -50.30 -3.34
C ASN A 602 -26.61 -48.94 -3.14
N SER A 603 -27.94 -48.89 -2.96
CA SER A 603 -28.61 -47.68 -2.49
C SER A 603 -29.83 -48.06 -1.65
N MET A 604 -29.81 -47.76 -0.35
CA MET A 604 -31.04 -47.77 0.44
C MET A 604 -31.93 -46.63 -0.07
N TRP A 605 -33.00 -46.96 -0.80
CA TRP A 605 -34.07 -46.01 -1.13
C TRP A 605 -35.25 -46.31 -0.19
N ALA A 606 -35.48 -45.46 0.80
CA ALA A 606 -36.68 -45.53 1.63
C ALA A 606 -37.68 -44.48 1.16
N VAL A 607 -38.57 -44.86 0.24
CA VAL A 607 -39.70 -44.00 -0.16
C VAL A 607 -40.85 -44.25 0.83
N LYS A 608 -41.18 -43.24 1.64
CA LYS A 608 -42.37 -43.29 2.50
C LYS A 608 -43.45 -42.38 1.90
N LEU A 609 -44.51 -42.99 1.38
CA LEU A 609 -45.72 -42.30 0.93
C LEU A 609 -46.55 -41.93 2.16
N GLN A 610 -46.84 -40.65 2.35
CA GLN A 610 -47.74 -40.20 3.41
C GLN A 610 -48.85 -39.33 2.82
N GLN A 611 -50.09 -39.76 3.06
CA GLN A 611 -51.29 -39.01 2.71
C GLN A 611 -51.59 -38.00 3.81
N MET A 612 -51.72 -36.74 3.45
CA MET A 612 -52.06 -35.65 4.37
C MET A 612 -53.58 -35.59 4.60
N LYS A 613 -54.02 -34.89 5.65
CA LYS A 613 -55.46 -34.78 6.01
C LYS A 613 -56.35 -34.16 4.91
N ASP A 614 -55.77 -33.47 3.94
CA ASP A 614 -56.44 -32.87 2.78
C ASP A 614 -56.49 -33.82 1.55
N GLY A 615 -56.02 -35.06 1.68
CA GLY A 615 -56.09 -36.11 0.66
C GLY A 615 -54.91 -36.17 -0.31
N ARG A 616 -53.95 -35.23 -0.24
CA ARG A 616 -52.78 -35.19 -1.15
C ARG A 616 -51.67 -36.12 -0.70
N LEU A 617 -51.06 -36.83 -1.65
CA LEU A 617 -49.94 -37.74 -1.45
C LEU A 617 -48.62 -37.04 -1.79
N TYR A 618 -47.62 -37.12 -0.90
CA TYR A 618 -46.27 -36.63 -1.17
C TYR A 618 -45.27 -37.78 -1.18
N ILE A 619 -44.36 -37.76 -2.18
CA ILE A 619 -43.24 -38.69 -2.34
C ILE A 619 -41.97 -37.97 -1.86
N ALA A 620 -41.24 -38.54 -0.91
CA ALA A 620 -39.87 -38.15 -0.61
C ALA A 620 -38.95 -39.32 -0.98
N GLY A 621 -38.15 -39.16 -2.04
CA GLY A 621 -37.07 -40.08 -2.37
C GLY A 621 -35.78 -39.63 -1.67
N ILE A 622 -35.27 -40.43 -0.73
CA ILE A 622 -33.95 -40.24 -0.14
C ILE A 622 -33.08 -41.41 -0.60
N GLY A 623 -32.04 -41.14 -1.38
CA GLY A 623 -31.01 -42.11 -1.74
C GLY A 623 -29.78 -41.91 -0.89
N ALA A 624 -29.34 -42.92 -0.14
CA ALA A 624 -28.04 -42.92 0.52
C ALA A 624 -27.14 -44.00 -0.10
N GLY A 625 -25.91 -43.62 -0.47
CA GLY A 625 -24.95 -44.49 -1.14
C GLY A 625 -23.51 -44.22 -0.70
N ILE A 626 -22.63 -45.19 -0.94
CA ILE A 626 -21.19 -45.06 -0.70
C ILE A 626 -20.51 -45.11 -2.07
N GLU A 627 -19.79 -44.05 -2.42
CA GLU A 627 -19.01 -43.98 -3.65
C GLU A 627 -17.53 -44.20 -3.33
N ASN A 628 -16.92 -45.16 -4.02
CA ASN A 628 -15.51 -45.48 -3.80
C ASN A 628 -14.68 -44.69 -4.80
N THR A 629 -14.19 -43.53 -4.36
CA THR A 629 -13.33 -42.67 -5.18
C THR A 629 -11.86 -43.01 -4.93
N PRO A 630 -10.93 -42.65 -5.84
CA PRO A 630 -9.49 -42.82 -5.62
C PRO A 630 -8.95 -42.13 -4.35
N ALA A 631 -9.70 -41.19 -3.75
CA ALA A 631 -9.37 -40.49 -2.51
C ALA A 631 -10.00 -41.13 -1.25
N GLY A 632 -10.76 -42.22 -1.39
CA GLY A 632 -11.42 -42.95 -0.30
C GLY A 632 -12.95 -43.09 -0.46
N MET A 633 -13.56 -43.89 0.42
CA MET A 633 -15.01 -44.09 0.50
C MET A 633 -15.73 -42.80 0.94
N GLN A 634 -16.69 -42.33 0.15
CA GLN A 634 -17.53 -41.18 0.49
C GLN A 634 -18.99 -41.60 0.62
N SER A 635 -19.58 -41.39 1.80
CA SER A 635 -21.01 -41.56 2.01
C SER A 635 -21.76 -40.32 1.51
N GLN A 636 -22.76 -40.51 0.64
CA GLN A 636 -23.56 -39.42 0.07
C GLN A 636 -25.06 -39.65 0.25
N VAL A 637 -25.81 -38.54 0.40
CA VAL A 637 -27.27 -38.52 0.44
C VAL A 637 -27.78 -37.68 -0.73
N LEU A 638 -28.44 -38.31 -1.69
CA LEU A 638 -29.01 -37.71 -2.88
C LEU A 638 -30.53 -37.54 -2.70
N LEU A 639 -31.02 -36.31 -2.91
CA LEU A 639 -32.43 -35.94 -2.80
C LEU A 639 -32.91 -35.42 -4.16
N ALA A 640 -33.80 -36.16 -4.82
CA ALA A 640 -34.44 -35.70 -6.05
C ALA A 640 -35.70 -34.89 -5.70
N ALA A 641 -35.54 -33.59 -5.44
CA ALA A 641 -36.65 -32.72 -5.05
C ALA A 641 -36.40 -31.26 -5.48
N ASP A 642 -37.40 -30.62 -6.08
CA ASP A 642 -37.38 -29.17 -6.37
C ASP A 642 -37.48 -28.32 -5.08
N ARG A 643 -38.00 -28.91 -4.00
CA ARG A 643 -38.23 -28.22 -2.72
C ARG A 643 -38.14 -29.20 -1.54
N ILE A 644 -37.32 -28.88 -0.55
CA ILE A 644 -37.22 -29.62 0.71
C ILE A 644 -37.85 -28.79 1.82
N ALA A 645 -38.86 -29.32 2.53
CA ALA A 645 -39.62 -28.59 3.55
C ALA A 645 -39.92 -29.45 4.79
N MET A 646 -39.93 -28.82 5.97
CA MET A 646 -40.48 -29.45 7.18
C MET A 646 -42.01 -29.31 7.16
N ILE A 647 -42.71 -30.41 7.43
CA ILE A 647 -44.17 -30.43 7.50
C ILE A 647 -44.58 -30.53 8.96
N ASN A 648 -45.46 -29.64 9.41
CA ASN A 648 -46.09 -29.79 10.72
C ASN A 648 -47.20 -30.86 10.63
N PRO A 649 -47.09 -32.01 11.32
CA PRO A 649 -48.04 -33.11 11.17
C PRO A 649 -49.43 -32.82 11.78
N ALA A 650 -49.55 -31.81 12.66
CA ALA A 650 -50.81 -31.48 13.31
C ALA A 650 -51.76 -30.69 12.39
N ASN A 651 -51.22 -29.80 11.55
CA ASN A 651 -51.99 -28.86 10.72
C ASN A 651 -51.61 -28.83 9.22
N GLY A 652 -50.57 -29.55 8.81
CA GLY A 652 -50.16 -29.68 7.40
C GLY A 652 -49.33 -28.51 6.86
N ASN A 653 -48.98 -27.51 7.67
CA ASN A 653 -48.19 -26.37 7.20
C ASN A 653 -46.77 -26.80 6.79
N THR A 654 -46.32 -26.35 5.62
CA THR A 654 -44.99 -26.64 5.08
C THR A 654 -44.05 -25.45 5.23
N LYS A 655 -42.85 -25.68 5.76
CA LYS A 655 -41.79 -24.68 5.88
C LYS A 655 -40.57 -25.09 5.05
N PRO A 656 -40.30 -24.45 3.90
CA PRO A 656 -39.15 -24.81 3.07
C PRO A 656 -37.84 -24.57 3.83
N MET A 657 -36.91 -25.52 3.77
CA MET A 657 -35.56 -25.40 4.31
C MET A 657 -34.56 -25.01 3.21
N PHE A 658 -34.66 -25.67 2.05
CA PHE A 658 -33.89 -25.39 0.85
C PHE A 658 -34.82 -25.35 -0.37
N VAL A 659 -34.65 -24.35 -1.22
CA VAL A 659 -35.32 -24.26 -2.52
C VAL A 659 -34.24 -24.04 -3.58
N GLY A 660 -34.08 -24.98 -4.50
CA GLY A 660 -33.21 -24.83 -5.66
C GLY A 660 -34.02 -24.18 -6.79
N GLN A 661 -33.60 -23.01 -7.28
CA GLN A 661 -34.23 -22.37 -8.43
C GLN A 661 -33.16 -21.66 -9.25
N SER A 662 -33.09 -21.95 -10.57
CA SER A 662 -32.18 -21.28 -11.51
C SER A 662 -30.71 -21.28 -11.08
N ASP A 663 -30.16 -22.46 -10.75
CA ASP A 663 -28.78 -22.66 -10.27
C ASP A 663 -28.42 -21.93 -8.96
N GLN A 664 -29.43 -21.48 -8.21
CA GLN A 664 -29.29 -20.86 -6.90
C GLN A 664 -30.03 -21.65 -5.83
N ILE A 665 -29.42 -21.75 -4.64
CA ILE A 665 -30.03 -22.37 -3.46
C ILE A 665 -30.50 -21.26 -2.53
N PHE A 666 -31.81 -21.19 -2.31
CA PHE A 666 -32.44 -20.31 -1.32
C PHE A 666 -32.61 -21.07 -0.01
N MET A 667 -31.99 -20.57 1.06
CA MET A 667 -32.05 -21.16 2.41
C MET A 667 -32.94 -20.32 3.33
N ASN A 668 -33.84 -20.97 4.06
CA ASN A 668 -34.73 -20.29 5.00
C ASN A 668 -34.03 -19.99 6.33
N ASP A 669 -34.38 -18.88 6.98
CA ASP A 669 -33.78 -18.39 8.23
C ASP A 669 -33.93 -19.36 9.43
N VAL A 670 -34.93 -20.25 9.36
CA VAL A 670 -35.18 -21.26 10.40
C VAL A 670 -34.25 -22.46 10.31
N PHE A 671 -33.59 -22.66 9.16
CA PHE A 671 -32.60 -23.72 9.00
C PHE A 671 -31.19 -23.28 9.43
N LEU A 672 -30.76 -22.06 9.06
CA LEU A 672 -29.43 -21.56 9.40
C LEU A 672 -29.49 -20.10 9.87
N LYS A 673 -29.50 -19.90 11.19
CA LYS A 673 -29.51 -18.57 11.81
C LYS A 673 -28.12 -17.96 11.96
N ARG A 674 -27.09 -18.80 12.09
CA ARG A 674 -25.66 -18.43 12.19
C ARG A 674 -24.82 -19.51 11.50
N LEU A 675 -23.88 -19.11 10.64
CA LEU A 675 -22.87 -19.99 10.06
C LEU A 675 -21.52 -19.70 10.72
N THR A 676 -20.88 -20.73 11.30
CA THR A 676 -19.50 -20.65 11.78
C THR A 676 -18.68 -21.62 10.95
N ALA A 677 -17.81 -21.12 10.08
CA ALA A 677 -16.97 -21.92 9.21
C ALA A 677 -15.52 -21.40 9.25
N PRO A 678 -14.51 -22.27 9.45
CA PRO A 678 -13.10 -21.87 9.48
C PRO A 678 -12.58 -21.44 8.09
N THR A 679 -13.19 -21.96 7.02
CA THR A 679 -12.94 -21.57 5.63
C THR A 679 -14.21 -21.70 4.80
N ILE A 680 -14.45 -20.72 3.92
CA ILE A 680 -15.44 -20.81 2.84
C ILE A 680 -14.70 -20.38 1.57
N THR A 681 -14.79 -21.13 0.49
CA THR A 681 -14.13 -20.78 -0.77
C THR A 681 -15.05 -21.15 -1.93
N SER A 682 -15.41 -20.18 -2.75
CA SER A 682 -16.07 -20.42 -4.03
C SER A 682 -15.08 -21.03 -5.02
N GLY A 683 -15.48 -22.00 -5.85
CA GLY A 683 -14.63 -22.52 -6.92
C GLY A 683 -14.20 -21.43 -7.92
N GLY A 684 -12.91 -21.40 -8.28
CA GLY A 684 -12.30 -20.43 -9.21
C GLY A 684 -10.95 -19.88 -8.71
N ASN A 685 -10.04 -19.51 -9.62
CA ASN A 685 -8.73 -18.92 -9.27
C ASN A 685 -8.53 -17.57 -9.97
N PRO A 686 -8.61 -16.42 -9.26
CA PRO A 686 -8.89 -16.29 -7.82
C PRO A 686 -10.39 -16.45 -7.48
N PRO A 687 -10.74 -16.88 -6.25
CA PRO A 687 -12.12 -17.13 -5.84
C PRO A 687 -12.97 -15.85 -5.83
N ALA A 688 -14.24 -15.96 -6.24
CA ALA A 688 -15.21 -14.88 -6.19
C ALA A 688 -15.63 -14.53 -4.76
N PHE A 689 -15.65 -15.50 -3.85
CA PHE A 689 -15.86 -15.33 -2.42
C PHE A 689 -14.91 -16.24 -1.62
N SER A 690 -14.20 -15.68 -0.63
CA SER A 690 -13.40 -16.47 0.30
C SER A 690 -13.40 -15.90 1.72
N LEU A 691 -13.47 -16.78 2.70
CA LEU A 691 -13.20 -16.52 4.11
C LEU A 691 -12.04 -17.43 4.53
N THR A 692 -10.96 -16.84 5.04
CA THR A 692 -9.74 -17.56 5.45
C THR A 692 -9.66 -17.70 6.97
N PRO A 693 -8.88 -18.67 7.52
CA PRO A 693 -8.73 -18.85 8.96
C PRO A 693 -8.15 -17.62 9.68
N GLY A 694 -7.38 -16.80 8.96
CA GLY A 694 -6.84 -15.53 9.46
C GLY A 694 -7.85 -14.36 9.50
N GLY A 695 -9.15 -14.63 9.28
CA GLY A 695 -10.22 -13.62 9.38
C GLY A 695 -10.37 -12.72 8.15
N ARG A 696 -9.66 -12.99 7.05
CA ARG A 696 -9.80 -12.21 5.81
C ARG A 696 -11.01 -12.69 5.01
N LEU A 697 -11.96 -11.77 4.78
CA LEU A 697 -13.09 -11.91 3.87
C LEU A 697 -12.77 -11.23 2.52
N THR A 698 -12.86 -11.96 1.42
CA THR A 698 -12.74 -11.44 0.04
C THR A 698 -14.02 -11.75 -0.71
N ALA A 699 -14.70 -10.74 -1.26
CA ALA A 699 -15.91 -10.92 -2.06
C ALA A 699 -15.88 -10.01 -3.30
N LYS A 700 -15.97 -10.59 -4.50
CA LYS A 700 -16.09 -9.88 -5.78
C LYS A 700 -17.56 -9.81 -6.19
N ASN A 701 -18.00 -8.63 -6.63
CA ASN A 701 -19.38 -8.36 -7.05
C ASN A 701 -20.46 -8.65 -5.98
N ALA A 702 -20.14 -8.49 -4.70
CA ALA A 702 -21.11 -8.65 -3.62
C ALA A 702 -22.04 -7.44 -3.53
N ASP A 703 -23.34 -7.66 -3.63
CA ASP A 703 -24.38 -6.68 -3.28
C ASP A 703 -24.82 -6.91 -1.83
N ILE A 704 -24.37 -6.04 -0.92
CA ILE A 704 -24.70 -6.13 0.50
C ILE A 704 -25.86 -5.19 0.79
N SER A 705 -27.07 -5.74 0.76
CA SER A 705 -28.29 -5.02 1.19
C SER A 705 -28.51 -5.24 2.69
N GLY A 706 -28.17 -4.24 3.52
CA GLY A 706 -28.31 -4.32 4.98
C GLY A 706 -27.34 -3.41 5.76
N ASN A 707 -27.16 -3.69 7.05
CA ASN A 707 -26.20 -3.00 7.93
C ASN A 707 -24.94 -3.86 8.11
N VAL A 708 -23.76 -3.28 7.85
CA VAL A 708 -22.46 -3.88 8.15
C VAL A 708 -21.93 -3.23 9.43
N ASN A 709 -21.86 -4.00 10.52
CA ASN A 709 -21.34 -3.53 11.80
C ASN A 709 -19.94 -4.11 12.05
N ALA A 710 -18.94 -3.25 12.21
CA ALA A 710 -17.58 -3.63 12.55
C ALA A 710 -17.21 -2.97 13.89
N ASN A 711 -16.87 -3.78 14.90
CA ASN A 711 -16.59 -3.27 16.25
C ASN A 711 -15.26 -2.51 16.34
N SER A 712 -14.32 -2.76 15.42
CA SER A 712 -13.02 -2.09 15.30
C SER A 712 -12.36 -2.45 13.96
N GLY A 713 -11.64 -1.54 13.32
CA GLY A 713 -10.87 -1.82 12.09
C GLY A 713 -10.59 -0.57 11.25
N THR A 714 -9.72 -0.70 10.25
CA THR A 714 -9.36 0.38 9.31
C THR A 714 -9.89 0.07 7.92
N LEU A 715 -10.61 1.00 7.31
CA LEU A 715 -11.05 0.93 5.91
C LEU A 715 -10.02 1.62 5.02
N ASN A 716 -9.24 0.84 4.25
CA ASN A 716 -8.22 1.37 3.33
C ASN A 716 -8.68 1.22 1.87
N ASN A 717 -8.43 2.24 1.04
CA ASN A 717 -8.74 2.25 -0.41
C ASN A 717 -10.22 2.02 -0.78
N VAL A 718 -11.14 2.57 0.01
CA VAL A 718 -12.58 2.50 -0.30
C VAL A 718 -12.92 3.46 -1.44
N THR A 719 -13.30 2.92 -2.59
CA THR A 719 -13.83 3.69 -3.73
C THR A 719 -15.35 3.54 -3.78
N ILE A 720 -16.10 4.63 -3.66
CA ILE A 720 -17.56 4.63 -3.76
C ILE A 720 -17.96 5.13 -5.15
N ASN A 721 -18.37 4.21 -6.02
CA ASN A 721 -18.68 4.51 -7.43
C ASN A 721 -19.98 5.31 -7.66
N LYS A 722 -20.77 5.55 -6.59
CA LYS A 722 -22.04 6.30 -6.60
C LYS A 722 -22.17 7.13 -5.32
N ASN A 723 -23.35 7.69 -5.05
CA ASN A 723 -23.62 8.49 -3.86
C ASN A 723 -23.45 7.68 -2.56
N CYS A 724 -22.66 8.22 -1.62
CA CYS A 724 -22.60 7.76 -0.24
C CYS A 724 -23.53 8.63 0.63
N ARG A 725 -24.30 8.02 1.53
CA ARG A 725 -25.11 8.74 2.52
C ARG A 725 -24.79 8.21 3.91
N VAL A 726 -24.10 9.01 4.72
CA VAL A 726 -23.84 8.70 6.14
C VAL A 726 -25.05 9.17 6.94
N LEU A 727 -25.82 8.24 7.48
CA LEU A 727 -27.06 8.53 8.23
C LEU A 727 -26.84 8.71 9.75
N GLY A 728 -25.58 8.62 10.21
CA GLY A 728 -25.17 8.80 11.62
C GLY A 728 -23.97 9.75 11.77
N LYS A 729 -23.26 9.68 12.89
CA LYS A 729 -22.06 10.52 13.15
C LYS A 729 -20.79 9.86 12.59
N LEU A 730 -20.12 10.52 11.64
CA LEU A 730 -18.71 10.26 11.32
C LEU A 730 -17.83 11.05 12.30
N SER A 731 -17.14 10.36 13.21
CA SER A 731 -16.22 10.96 14.18
C SER A 731 -14.81 10.46 13.91
N ALA A 732 -13.92 11.36 13.54
CA ALA A 732 -12.50 11.09 13.32
C ALA A 732 -11.67 12.18 13.99
N ASN A 733 -10.49 11.83 14.51
CA ASN A 733 -9.57 12.80 15.11
C ASN A 733 -9.03 13.79 14.06
N GLN A 734 -8.91 13.36 12.80
CA GLN A 734 -8.53 14.17 11.65
C GLN A 734 -9.21 13.60 10.40
N ILE A 735 -9.80 14.47 9.56
CA ILE A 735 -10.32 14.12 8.24
C ILE A 735 -9.48 14.89 7.24
N GLU A 736 -8.68 14.19 6.45
CA GLU A 736 -7.89 14.79 5.38
C GLU A 736 -8.65 14.71 4.06
N GLY A 737 -9.12 15.86 3.58
CA GLY A 737 -9.89 16.00 2.34
C GLY A 737 -11.01 17.04 2.45
N ASP A 738 -11.32 17.69 1.33
CA ASP A 738 -12.32 18.75 1.25
C ASP A 738 -13.76 18.18 1.22
N LEU A 739 -14.57 18.48 2.24
CA LEU A 739 -16.03 18.30 2.19
C LEU A 739 -16.66 19.41 1.35
N VAL A 740 -16.61 19.24 0.02
CA VAL A 740 -17.09 20.22 -0.96
C VAL A 740 -18.40 19.76 -1.61
N LYS A 741 -19.37 20.66 -1.68
CA LYS A 741 -20.54 20.50 -2.55
C LYS A 741 -20.51 21.55 -3.65
N THR A 742 -20.50 21.09 -4.89
CA THR A 742 -20.42 21.96 -6.07
C THR A 742 -21.68 21.84 -6.92
N VAL A 743 -22.18 22.97 -7.40
CA VAL A 743 -23.23 23.02 -8.43
C VAL A 743 -22.78 23.92 -9.57
N GLY A 744 -22.86 23.40 -10.80
CA GLY A 744 -22.62 24.15 -12.02
C GLY A 744 -23.92 24.31 -12.79
N LYS A 745 -24.20 25.52 -13.29
CA LYS A 745 -25.38 25.76 -14.13
C LYS A 745 -25.11 26.82 -15.21
N PRO A 746 -25.40 26.54 -16.49
CA PRO A 746 -25.30 27.55 -17.53
C PRO A 746 -26.36 28.64 -17.33
N PHE A 747 -26.00 29.88 -17.64
CA PHE A 747 -26.96 30.99 -17.61
C PHE A 747 -28.08 30.79 -18.64
N PRO A 748 -29.33 31.13 -18.29
CA PRO A 748 -30.43 31.14 -19.25
C PRO A 748 -30.11 32.03 -20.46
N ARG A 749 -30.62 31.63 -21.63
CA ARG A 749 -30.45 32.37 -22.89
C ARG A 749 -31.83 32.66 -23.48
N ASP A 750 -32.00 33.84 -24.09
CA ASP A 750 -33.29 34.22 -24.67
C ASP A 750 -33.62 33.34 -25.88
N SER A 751 -34.78 32.68 -25.84
CA SER A 751 -35.23 31.74 -26.88
C SER A 751 -35.77 32.43 -28.13
N ARG A 752 -36.03 33.75 -28.07
CA ARG A 752 -36.59 34.53 -29.19
C ARG A 752 -35.52 35.06 -30.16
N ALA A 753 -34.26 34.75 -29.91
CA ALA A 753 -33.09 35.29 -30.58
C ALA A 753 -32.39 34.28 -31.50
N PRO A 754 -32.01 34.64 -32.74
CA PRO A 754 -31.22 33.77 -33.63
C PRO A 754 -29.87 33.35 -33.03
N GLU A 755 -29.23 34.21 -32.24
CA GLU A 755 -27.90 33.98 -31.63
C GLU A 755 -27.92 33.64 -30.11
N ARG A 756 -29.08 33.39 -29.51
CA ARG A 756 -29.27 32.94 -28.10
C ARG A 756 -28.30 33.60 -27.09
N TRP A 757 -28.43 34.91 -26.88
CA TRP A 757 -27.61 35.65 -25.91
C TRP A 757 -28.01 35.35 -24.45
N PRO A 758 -27.09 35.51 -23.48
CA PRO A 758 -27.39 35.31 -22.06
C PRO A 758 -28.41 36.32 -21.55
N SER A 759 -29.53 35.82 -21.02
CA SER A 759 -30.60 36.63 -20.46
C SER A 759 -31.42 35.80 -19.48
N GLY A 760 -31.44 36.20 -18.21
CA GLY A 760 -32.22 35.55 -17.16
C GLY A 760 -31.50 35.49 -15.82
N THR A 761 -32.13 34.84 -14.85
CA THR A 761 -31.62 34.75 -13.47
C THR A 761 -31.41 33.29 -13.06
N ILE A 762 -30.28 33.01 -12.41
CA ILE A 762 -30.06 31.79 -11.64
C ILE A 762 -30.21 32.12 -10.15
N THR A 763 -31.13 31.42 -9.48
CA THR A 763 -31.27 31.47 -8.02
C THR A 763 -30.61 30.25 -7.40
N VAL A 764 -29.65 30.47 -6.52
CA VAL A 764 -28.98 29.45 -5.72
C VAL A 764 -29.50 29.54 -4.29
N ARG A 765 -30.12 28.46 -3.81
CA ARG A 765 -30.59 28.35 -2.43
C ARG A 765 -29.72 27.35 -1.69
N VAL A 766 -29.05 27.84 -0.66
CA VAL A 766 -28.23 27.03 0.25
C VAL A 766 -29.01 26.85 1.54
N TYR A 767 -29.28 25.60 1.89
CA TYR A 767 -29.92 25.19 3.14
C TYR A 767 -28.82 24.59 4.02
N ASP A 768 -28.57 25.17 5.18
CA ASP A 768 -27.50 24.75 6.08
C ASP A 768 -27.99 24.62 7.52
N ASP A 769 -28.00 23.38 8.01
CA ASP A 769 -28.39 23.00 9.37
C ASP A 769 -27.19 22.62 10.24
N GLN A 770 -25.97 22.89 9.76
CA GLN A 770 -24.74 22.40 10.37
C GLN A 770 -24.22 23.34 11.47
N PRO A 771 -23.61 22.80 12.54
CA PRO A 771 -23.20 23.56 13.72
C PRO A 771 -21.84 24.29 13.56
N PHE A 772 -21.37 24.49 12.33
CA PHE A 772 -20.07 25.13 12.06
C PHE A 772 -20.11 25.99 10.80
N ASP A 773 -19.26 27.02 10.76
CA ASP A 773 -19.24 28.01 9.69
C ASP A 773 -18.92 27.40 8.31
N ARG A 774 -19.56 27.95 7.27
CA ARG A 774 -19.36 27.61 5.86
C ARG A 774 -18.89 28.82 5.05
N GLN A 775 -18.25 28.52 3.93
CA GLN A 775 -17.93 29.49 2.88
C GLN A 775 -18.53 29.02 1.56
N ILE A 776 -19.17 29.96 0.87
CA ILE A 776 -19.63 29.80 -0.50
C ILE A 776 -18.62 30.50 -1.39
N VAL A 777 -17.90 29.75 -2.21
CA VAL A 777 -16.97 30.26 -3.19
C VAL A 777 -17.66 30.26 -4.56
N ILE A 778 -17.57 31.41 -5.24
CA ILE A 778 -17.98 31.61 -6.63
C ILE A 778 -16.70 31.76 -7.44
N PRO A 779 -16.26 30.68 -8.13
CA PRO A 779 -15.18 30.75 -9.11
C PRO A 779 -15.50 31.77 -10.22
N ALA A 780 -14.48 32.16 -10.97
CA ALA A 780 -14.57 33.23 -11.97
C ALA A 780 -15.75 33.06 -12.94
N VAL A 781 -16.73 33.97 -12.85
CA VAL A 781 -17.79 34.16 -13.84
C VAL A 781 -17.32 35.25 -14.80
N ALA A 782 -16.83 34.83 -15.96
CA ALA A 782 -16.36 35.75 -16.99
C ALA A 782 -17.53 36.16 -17.89
N PHE A 783 -17.71 37.46 -18.11
CA PHE A 783 -18.75 37.99 -19.00
C PHE A 783 -18.22 39.12 -19.87
N ARG A 784 -18.68 39.18 -21.12
CA ARG A 784 -18.36 40.23 -22.10
C ARG A 784 -19.52 40.43 -23.06
N GLY A 785 -19.66 41.65 -23.56
CA GLY A 785 -20.42 41.90 -24.78
C GLY A 785 -19.54 41.71 -26.02
N ALA A 786 -19.87 42.39 -27.11
CA ALA A 786 -19.17 42.25 -28.39
C ALA A 786 -19.09 43.59 -29.14
N LYS A 787 -17.98 43.81 -29.85
CA LYS A 787 -17.82 44.87 -30.84
C LYS A 787 -18.05 44.30 -32.23
N HIS A 788 -18.88 44.97 -33.02
CA HIS A 788 -19.11 44.66 -34.43
C HIS A 788 -18.63 45.84 -35.29
N GLU A 789 -17.65 45.58 -36.14
CA GLU A 789 -17.07 46.60 -37.02
C GLU A 789 -17.91 46.73 -38.29
N ARG A 790 -18.40 47.95 -38.57
CA ARG A 790 -19.11 48.29 -39.80
C ARG A 790 -18.35 49.42 -40.49
N LYS A 791 -18.36 49.44 -41.84
CA LYS A 791 -17.55 50.33 -42.70
C LYS A 791 -17.48 51.80 -42.23
N ASN A 792 -18.53 52.34 -41.61
CA ASN A 792 -18.59 53.74 -41.16
C ASN A 792 -19.01 53.94 -39.68
N ASN A 793 -19.23 52.89 -38.87
CA ASN A 793 -19.57 53.02 -37.45
C ASN A 793 -19.40 51.71 -36.66
N ASN A 794 -18.87 51.76 -35.44
CA ASN A 794 -18.77 50.58 -34.56
C ASN A 794 -20.09 50.37 -33.79
N ILE A 795 -20.60 49.13 -33.79
CA ILE A 795 -21.81 48.74 -33.05
C ILE A 795 -21.38 47.88 -31.87
N TYR A 796 -21.95 48.13 -30.68
CA TYR A 796 -21.59 47.40 -29.46
C TYR A 796 -22.80 46.68 -28.87
N SER A 797 -22.55 45.46 -28.39
CA SER A 797 -23.47 44.72 -27.54
C SER A 797 -23.00 44.83 -26.10
N SER A 798 -23.93 45.08 -25.17
CA SER A 798 -23.64 45.12 -23.73
C SER A 798 -23.93 43.78 -23.07
N CYS A 799 -23.15 43.43 -22.05
CA CYS A 799 -23.44 42.36 -21.11
C CYS A 799 -23.36 42.90 -19.67
N ARG A 800 -24.41 42.70 -18.89
CA ARG A 800 -24.46 43.09 -17.48
C ARG A 800 -24.70 41.87 -16.60
N LEU A 801 -23.93 41.79 -15.52
CA LEU A 801 -24.12 40.82 -14.46
C LEU A 801 -24.47 41.55 -13.16
N ILE A 802 -25.57 41.15 -12.54
CA ILE A 802 -25.99 41.58 -11.20
C ILE A 802 -25.98 40.36 -10.29
N VAL A 803 -25.36 40.50 -9.11
CA VAL A 803 -25.36 39.47 -8.07
C VAL A 803 -25.98 40.03 -6.81
N LYS A 804 -26.95 39.31 -6.25
CA LYS A 804 -27.61 39.66 -4.98
C LYS A 804 -27.40 38.56 -3.94
N LYS A 805 -27.15 38.95 -2.69
CA LYS A 805 -27.14 38.10 -1.51
C LYS A 805 -28.33 38.46 -0.63
N ASN A 806 -29.26 37.51 -0.43
CA ASN A 806 -30.48 37.70 0.35
C ASN A 806 -31.25 38.97 -0.05
N GLY A 807 -31.34 39.24 -1.36
CA GLY A 807 -32.00 40.42 -1.93
C GLY A 807 -31.15 41.69 -2.01
N ALA A 808 -30.03 41.78 -1.29
CA ALA A 808 -29.10 42.92 -1.34
C ALA A 808 -28.11 42.78 -2.50
N GLU A 809 -27.96 43.81 -3.32
CA GLU A 809 -27.00 43.84 -4.42
C GLU A 809 -25.57 43.90 -3.90
N ILE A 810 -24.74 42.93 -4.31
CA ILE A 810 -23.31 42.83 -3.94
C ILE A 810 -22.38 43.01 -5.13
N TYR A 811 -22.91 42.92 -6.35
CA TYR A 811 -22.16 43.17 -7.58
C TYR A 811 -23.10 43.62 -8.70
N ASN A 812 -22.67 44.61 -9.48
CA ASN A 812 -23.41 45.12 -10.62
C ASN A 812 -22.47 45.86 -11.57
N ARG A 813 -22.15 45.23 -12.69
CA ARG A 813 -21.26 45.80 -13.71
C ARG A 813 -21.79 45.47 -15.10
N THR A 814 -21.63 46.43 -16.00
CA THR A 814 -21.91 46.30 -17.43
C THR A 814 -20.61 46.42 -18.21
N THR A 815 -20.44 45.60 -19.24
CA THR A 815 -19.31 45.68 -20.17
C THR A 815 -19.77 45.66 -21.62
N LEU A 816 -18.97 46.28 -22.49
CA LEU A 816 -19.13 46.27 -23.94
C LEU A 816 -18.20 45.21 -24.54
N ASP A 817 -17.00 45.55 -24.98
CA ASP A 817 -16.07 44.64 -25.66
C ASP A 817 -14.99 44.00 -24.76
N ASN A 818 -14.80 44.52 -23.56
CA ASN A 818 -13.85 43.98 -22.58
C ASN A 818 -14.45 42.82 -21.76
N THR A 819 -13.61 41.86 -21.36
CA THR A 819 -14.04 40.77 -20.47
C THR A 819 -13.92 41.20 -19.02
N LEU A 820 -15.03 41.17 -18.29
CA LEU A 820 -15.07 41.35 -16.84
C LEU A 820 -15.24 40.00 -16.14
N ILE A 821 -14.74 39.90 -14.91
CA ILE A 821 -14.79 38.68 -14.11
C ILE A 821 -15.46 39.02 -12.77
N TYR A 822 -16.45 38.22 -12.38
CA TYR A 822 -16.95 38.19 -11.02
C TYR A 822 -16.44 36.95 -10.30
N THR A 823 -15.89 37.14 -9.10
CA THR A 823 -15.60 36.07 -8.14
C THR A 823 -16.04 36.55 -6.77
N GLY A 824 -16.38 35.63 -5.88
CA GLY A 824 -16.78 35.99 -4.52
C GLY A 824 -16.58 34.85 -3.54
N VAL A 825 -16.16 35.20 -2.33
CA VAL A 825 -16.20 34.31 -1.17
C VAL A 825 -17.22 34.89 -0.20
N ILE A 826 -18.25 34.10 0.12
CA ILE A 826 -19.38 34.54 0.94
C ILE A 826 -19.45 33.65 2.17
N ASP A 827 -19.21 34.25 3.33
CA ASP A 827 -19.34 33.56 4.61
C ASP A 827 -20.81 33.29 4.96
N MET A 828 -21.04 32.10 5.54
CA MET A 828 -22.30 31.64 6.09
C MET A 828 -22.03 31.12 7.51
N PRO A 829 -22.41 31.85 8.57
CA PRO A 829 -22.11 31.45 9.94
C PRO A 829 -22.92 30.22 10.36
N ALA A 830 -22.40 29.48 11.34
CA ALA A 830 -23.04 28.29 11.91
C ALA A 830 -24.50 28.55 12.34
N GLY A 831 -25.41 27.63 12.02
CA GLY A 831 -26.80 27.69 12.45
C GLY A 831 -27.71 28.68 11.71
N HIS A 832 -27.23 29.38 10.67
CA HIS A 832 -28.07 30.23 9.83
C HIS A 832 -28.74 29.41 8.72
N GLY A 833 -29.95 28.92 8.98
CA GLY A 833 -30.68 27.92 8.18
C GLY A 833 -30.70 28.08 6.65
N HIS A 834 -30.70 29.30 6.09
CA HIS A 834 -30.88 29.52 4.65
C HIS A 834 -30.13 30.74 4.11
N MET A 835 -29.50 30.60 2.94
CA MET A 835 -28.95 31.71 2.14
C MET A 835 -29.43 31.63 0.69
N THR A 836 -29.78 32.78 0.10
CA THR A 836 -30.15 32.89 -1.31
C THR A 836 -29.19 33.80 -2.04
N LEU A 837 -28.59 33.30 -3.14
CA LEU A 837 -27.82 34.09 -4.09
C LEU A 837 -28.57 34.15 -5.42
N GLU A 838 -28.68 35.34 -6.00
CA GLU A 838 -29.31 35.54 -7.31
C GLU A 838 -28.29 36.13 -8.28
N PHE A 839 -28.11 35.48 -9.41
CA PHE A 839 -27.23 35.91 -10.48
C PHE A 839 -28.10 36.24 -11.69
N SER A 840 -28.27 37.53 -11.98
CA SER A 840 -29.05 38.02 -13.12
C SER A 840 -28.10 38.51 -14.20
N VAL A 841 -28.20 37.91 -15.39
CA VAL A 841 -27.50 38.38 -16.58
C VAL A 841 -28.50 39.01 -17.53
N SER A 842 -28.12 40.13 -18.12
CA SER A 842 -28.86 40.73 -19.22
C SER A 842 -27.90 41.22 -20.29
N ALA A 843 -28.29 40.99 -21.54
CA ALA A 843 -27.60 41.52 -22.70
C ALA A 843 -28.58 42.37 -23.50
N TRP A 844 -28.13 43.55 -23.90
CA TRP A 844 -28.91 44.42 -24.77
C TRP A 844 -27.98 45.18 -25.70
N LEU A 845 -28.62 45.72 -26.72
CA LEU A 845 -28.00 46.39 -27.82
C LEU A 845 -27.64 47.84 -27.50
N VAL A 846 -26.53 48.30 -28.06
CA VAL A 846 -26.22 49.70 -28.28
C VAL A 846 -26.10 49.90 -29.80
N ASN A 847 -27.04 50.64 -30.43
CA ASN A 847 -27.03 51.04 -31.86
C ASN A 847 -27.58 50.06 -32.95
N GLY A 848 -28.72 49.37 -32.76
CA GLY A 848 -29.57 48.86 -33.88
C GLY A 848 -29.48 47.39 -34.40
N TRP A 849 -28.90 46.41 -33.69
CA TRP A 849 -28.70 44.98 -34.08
C TRP A 849 -29.23 43.97 -33.01
N TYR A 850 -29.22 42.67 -33.28
CA TYR A 850 -29.33 41.61 -32.25
C TYR A 850 -28.12 41.59 -31.27
N PRO A 851 -28.31 41.55 -29.94
CA PRO A 851 -27.20 41.57 -29.00
C PRO A 851 -26.36 40.27 -29.02
N THR A 852 -25.04 40.42 -29.11
CA THR A 852 -24.06 39.32 -29.00
C THR A 852 -23.26 39.49 -27.70
N ALA A 853 -23.41 38.56 -26.77
CA ALA A 853 -22.72 38.58 -25.47
C ALA A 853 -22.38 37.15 -25.04
N SER A 854 -21.34 37.00 -24.24
CA SER A 854 -20.92 35.71 -23.68
C SER A 854 -20.73 35.81 -22.17
N ILE A 855 -21.22 34.80 -21.47
CA ILE A 855 -20.98 34.59 -20.03
C ILE A 855 -20.60 33.12 -19.82
N SER A 856 -19.65 32.85 -18.93
CA SER A 856 -19.32 31.50 -18.50
C SER A 856 -20.42 30.93 -17.61
N ASP A 857 -20.43 29.60 -17.46
CA ASP A 857 -21.37 28.94 -16.54
C ASP A 857 -21.14 29.39 -15.09
N LEU A 858 -22.22 29.44 -14.32
CA LEU A 858 -22.12 29.70 -12.89
C LEU A 858 -21.66 28.42 -12.19
N LEU A 859 -20.53 28.49 -11.51
CA LEU A 859 -20.09 27.47 -10.57
C LEU A 859 -20.25 28.01 -9.15
N VAL A 860 -20.86 27.22 -8.26
CA VAL A 860 -20.96 27.55 -6.83
C VAL A 860 -20.42 26.38 -6.04
N VAL A 861 -19.48 26.67 -5.14
CA VAL A 861 -18.80 25.71 -4.28
C VAL A 861 -19.14 26.06 -2.84
N VAL A 862 -19.70 25.13 -2.08
CA VAL A 862 -19.93 25.29 -0.65
C VAL A 862 -18.97 24.38 0.10
N MET A 863 -18.18 24.97 0.99
CA MET A 863 -17.16 24.28 1.77
C MET A 863 -17.20 24.72 3.23
N LYS A 864 -16.60 23.93 4.12
CA LYS A 864 -16.41 24.34 5.52
C LYS A 864 -15.50 25.57 5.57
N LYS A 865 -15.90 26.60 6.32
CA LYS A 865 -15.03 27.75 6.58
C LYS A 865 -13.90 27.27 7.49
N ALA A 866 -12.66 27.34 7.00
CA ALA A 866 -11.51 26.89 7.75
C ALA A 866 -11.40 27.67 9.06
N THR A 867 -11.63 27.01 10.19
CA THR A 867 -11.22 27.48 11.50
C THR A 867 -9.84 26.88 11.74
N ALA A 868 -8.79 27.69 11.51
CA ALA A 868 -7.36 27.42 11.78
C ALA A 868 -6.83 26.00 11.46
N GLY A 869 -5.91 25.88 10.49
CA GLY A 869 -5.14 24.64 10.31
C GLY A 869 -4.80 24.23 8.88
N ILE A 870 -4.98 25.09 7.88
CA ILE A 870 -4.43 24.86 6.54
C ILE A 870 -3.30 25.85 6.33
N THR A 871 -2.08 25.35 6.36
CA THR A 871 -0.87 26.08 5.94
C THR A 871 -0.60 25.69 4.49
N ILE A 872 -0.56 26.64 3.58
CA ILE A 872 -0.12 26.41 2.20
C ILE A 872 1.37 26.78 2.18
N SER A 873 2.23 25.77 2.13
CA SER A 873 3.68 25.90 1.92
C SER A 873 4.00 26.08 0.45
#